data_AF-A0A0D7ACN6-F1
#
_entry.id   AF-A0A0D7ACN6-F1
#
_cell.length_a   1.000
_cell.length_b   1.000
_cell.length_c   1.000
_cell.angle_alpha   90.00
_cell.angle_beta   90.00
_cell.angle_gamma   90.00
#
_symmetry.space_group_name_H-M   'P 1'
#
loop_
_entity.id
_entity.type
_entity.pdbx_description
1 polymer ?
#
loop_
_entity_poly.entity_id
_entity_poly.type
_entity_poly.pdbx_seq_one_letter_code
_entity_poly.pdbx_strand_id
1 'polypeptide(L)'
;MGYDERVRGQAPTVATCRSLYSTPGPPENFHLRAESDRYEPGTAPVLIRNATIWTGGAEGTEIIAGGDVFLDRGLIRAVGYVDPALLQDDALQVINANGAWLTPGIVDMHSHLGVDSVPELDGASDTNSLKGLAMPWLRSVDGLNTHDAAYKLSISGGVTTANVLPGSADAIGGQAFTIKLRPTSEKSTSAMLLENPFEHTRRPRWRQMKHACGICCSGRVYSGSRMDTQWAFRNAYETARKIKVKQDEYCEAALNIVDALPSALSALGDFPYELQWEALVDVLRGRVKVHNHCYETVDLDNMVRLTNEFKFSIAAFHHAHETYLVPDLLKKAYGTTPAVALFATNARYKREAYRGSEFAPRVLDDNGISVVMKSDHPVLDSRFLLFEAQQAHYYGLRAPTALASVTSTPARILGMDHRIGHVKEGYDADIVLWDSHPLALGATPQQVFIDGIAQLPVGPDGLSAHVPLKPAAFQSVPRTPNFDAEAQAAVDYDGLPPLEPSSEAGRVVFANVSAIYLRDGAGTNVLPPPGFVVVEKGEVVCHGGSCAGSVDGSDAVFVDLQGGMIGPGLVTYGSPLGLEHINGEDSTRDGTLPNRLRNSPSAIVGGDGALIHAFDGLQYASRDMLIALHAGVTIGVVAPDARGFLAGLGTAFHTAAPHKLAKGAVVQGITAVHVSLSLSSADSVSTQIAALRALLLGGGSGELGEQFAKVAKGELPLVIEVSSADIMASLIALKAEAEAYNAHIIRMTFAGAQEAHLLASEIAAADVGVILTPARAFPAQWESRRIFAGPPLTHVNTAGVLRAHNVTVALGIEEPWEARNTRLDAAWVSMGLGEEISAGEAWAMVSTNLEKLLGIERAPGDLIALHGGSIFGLETRVAAVISPLQGTVNLF
;
A
#
# COMPACT_ATOMS: atom_id res chain seq x y z
N MET A 1 -20.85 33.67 16.61
CA MET A 1 -20.98 34.23 17.98
C MET A 1 -22.45 34.43 18.31
N GLY A 2 -22.95 33.73 19.32
CA GLY A 2 -24.33 33.82 19.82
C GLY A 2 -24.42 33.03 21.12
N TYR A 3 -24.12 33.68 22.24
CA TYR A 3 -24.14 33.11 23.58
C TYR A 3 -25.61 32.91 24.01
N ASP A 4 -26.11 31.66 24.08
CA ASP A 4 -27.44 31.36 24.65
C ASP A 4 -27.35 31.48 26.19
N GLU A 5 -28.01 32.50 26.74
CA GLU A 5 -27.99 32.91 28.15
C GLU A 5 -28.60 31.90 29.14
N ARG A 6 -29.06 30.73 28.68
CA ARG A 6 -29.71 29.72 29.54
C ARG A 6 -28.78 28.77 30.31
N VAL A 7 -27.45 28.88 30.15
CA VAL A 7 -26.46 28.08 30.91
C VAL A 7 -26.03 28.75 32.23
N ARG A 8 -26.47 29.99 32.51
CA ARG A 8 -26.05 30.79 33.69
C ARG A 8 -26.51 30.29 35.08
N GLY A 9 -27.13 29.12 35.19
CA GLY A 9 -27.70 28.63 36.46
C GLY A 9 -26.86 27.62 37.24
N GLN A 10 -25.75 27.09 36.70
CA GLN A 10 -24.97 26.03 37.35
C GLN A 10 -23.52 26.45 37.55
N ALA A 11 -22.97 26.23 38.75
CA ALA A 11 -21.57 26.48 39.04
C ALA A 11 -20.68 25.69 38.05
N PRO A 12 -19.55 26.27 37.54
CA PRO A 12 -18.67 25.63 36.56
C PRO A 12 -18.27 24.19 36.92
N THR A 13 -18.06 23.94 38.21
CA THR A 13 -17.77 22.63 38.80
C THR A 13 -18.85 21.57 38.52
N VAL A 14 -20.13 21.95 38.63
CA VAL A 14 -21.26 21.04 38.37
C VAL A 14 -21.39 20.72 36.89
N ALA A 15 -21.16 21.72 36.03
CA ALA A 15 -21.18 21.52 34.58
C ALA A 15 -20.08 20.52 34.15
N THR A 16 -18.86 20.66 34.68
CA THR A 16 -17.77 19.71 34.49
C THR A 16 -18.16 18.31 34.98
N CYS A 17 -18.69 18.20 36.20
CA CYS A 17 -19.06 16.89 36.73
C CYS A 17 -20.15 16.18 35.93
N ARG A 18 -21.15 16.91 35.44
CA ARG A 18 -22.18 16.35 34.55
C ARG A 18 -21.60 16.01 33.18
N SER A 19 -20.66 16.79 32.68
CA SER A 19 -20.01 16.53 31.40
C SER A 19 -19.06 15.33 31.44
N LEU A 20 -18.72 14.75 32.60
CA LEU A 20 -17.93 13.51 32.72
C LEU A 20 -18.73 12.21 32.45
N TYR A 21 -20.07 12.30 32.41
CA TYR A 21 -20.96 11.16 32.17
C TYR A 21 -21.67 11.21 30.81
N SER A 22 -21.51 12.27 30.03
CA SER A 22 -22.04 12.38 28.67
C SER A 22 -21.31 11.45 27.70
N THR A 23 -22.07 10.86 26.78
CA THR A 23 -21.51 10.08 25.67
C THR A 23 -21.11 11.00 24.51
N PRO A 24 -19.98 10.72 23.84
CA PRO A 24 -19.64 11.48 22.65
C PRO A 24 -20.61 11.22 21.51
N GLY A 25 -20.81 12.24 20.68
CA GLY A 25 -21.62 12.14 19.48
C GLY A 25 -22.16 13.48 19.01
N PRO A 26 -22.72 13.51 17.80
CA PRO A 26 -23.31 14.73 17.26
C PRO A 26 -24.53 15.17 18.09
N PRO A 27 -24.87 16.47 18.03
CA PRO A 27 -26.15 16.94 18.54
C PRO A 27 -27.32 16.34 17.73
N GLU A 28 -28.49 16.19 18.35
CA GLU A 28 -29.65 15.52 17.75
C GLU A 28 -30.15 16.16 16.45
N ASN A 29 -29.92 17.46 16.28
CA ASN A 29 -30.28 18.22 15.10
C ASN A 29 -29.14 18.36 14.06
N PHE A 30 -28.07 17.56 14.16
CA PHE A 30 -26.88 17.71 13.33
C PHE A 30 -27.17 17.66 11.82
N HIS A 31 -28.04 16.77 11.38
CA HIS A 31 -28.41 16.62 9.96
C HIS A 31 -29.40 17.67 9.46
N LEU A 32 -29.96 18.51 10.34
CA LEU A 32 -30.83 19.64 9.95
C LEU A 32 -30.01 20.87 9.55
N ARG A 33 -28.68 20.78 9.51
CA ARG A 33 -27.81 21.91 9.21
C ARG A 33 -27.99 22.36 7.76
N ALA A 34 -28.17 23.67 7.61
CA ALA A 34 -28.23 24.31 6.30
C ALA A 34 -26.83 24.63 5.75
N GLU A 35 -25.76 24.40 6.49
CA GLU A 35 -24.40 24.73 6.05
C GLU A 35 -23.41 23.87 6.84
N SER A 36 -22.36 23.41 6.16
CA SER A 36 -21.24 22.74 6.81
C SER A 36 -20.44 23.74 7.64
N ASP A 37 -19.98 23.33 8.82
CA ASP A 37 -18.99 24.08 9.63
C ASP A 37 -17.66 24.28 8.89
N ARG A 38 -17.41 23.47 7.85
CA ARG A 38 -16.21 23.53 6.99
C ARG A 38 -16.46 24.20 5.63
N TYR A 39 -17.63 24.82 5.45
CA TYR A 39 -17.97 25.49 4.19
C TYR A 39 -17.02 26.68 3.92
N GLU A 40 -16.41 26.68 2.73
CA GLU A 40 -15.62 27.82 2.26
C GLU A 40 -16.52 28.80 1.50
N PRO A 41 -16.67 30.05 1.97
CA PRO A 41 -17.47 31.06 1.27
C PRO A 41 -17.01 31.26 -0.18
N GLY A 42 -17.97 31.25 -1.11
CA GLY A 42 -17.69 31.39 -2.55
C GLY A 42 -17.53 30.06 -3.28
N THR A 43 -17.67 28.92 -2.60
CA THR A 43 -17.79 27.62 -3.26
C THR A 43 -19.13 27.55 -4.02
N ALA A 44 -19.06 27.35 -5.33
CA ALA A 44 -20.23 27.21 -6.18
C ALA A 44 -20.98 25.89 -5.88
N PRO A 45 -22.33 25.87 -5.93
CA PRO A 45 -23.08 24.64 -5.84
C PRO A 45 -22.83 23.78 -7.09
N VAL A 46 -22.81 22.45 -6.92
CA VAL A 46 -22.49 21.49 -7.98
C VAL A 46 -23.62 20.47 -8.10
N LEU A 47 -24.16 20.31 -9.31
CA LEU A 47 -25.09 19.25 -9.65
C LEU A 47 -24.40 18.23 -10.55
N ILE A 48 -24.26 17.01 -10.06
CA ILE A 48 -23.77 15.86 -10.83
C ILE A 48 -24.99 15.10 -11.36
N ARG A 49 -25.10 14.99 -12.68
CA ARG A 49 -26.24 14.33 -13.34
C ARG A 49 -25.91 12.95 -13.87
N ASN A 50 -26.89 12.05 -13.85
CA ASN A 50 -26.83 10.74 -14.49
C ASN A 50 -25.62 9.90 -14.02
N ALA A 51 -25.44 9.75 -12.72
CA ALA A 51 -24.40 8.91 -12.12
C ALA A 51 -24.96 7.54 -11.67
N THR A 52 -24.08 6.54 -11.61
CA THR A 52 -24.34 5.27 -10.91
C THR A 52 -23.81 5.39 -9.49
N ILE A 53 -24.69 5.69 -8.54
CA ILE A 53 -24.33 6.11 -7.19
C ILE A 53 -24.32 4.89 -6.27
N TRP A 54 -23.17 4.57 -5.70
CA TRP A 54 -23.05 3.68 -4.55
C TRP A 54 -23.17 4.52 -3.28
N THR A 55 -24.24 4.33 -2.50
CA THR A 55 -24.54 5.21 -1.35
C THR A 55 -23.79 4.82 -0.08
N GLY A 56 -23.30 3.57 -0.02
CA GLY A 56 -22.82 2.95 1.22
C GLY A 56 -23.94 2.54 2.18
N GLY A 57 -25.21 2.70 1.79
CA GLY A 57 -26.38 2.24 2.54
C GLY A 57 -26.60 0.72 2.45
N ALA A 58 -27.49 0.19 3.30
CA ALA A 58 -27.86 -1.23 3.34
C ALA A 58 -26.65 -2.19 3.33
N GLU A 59 -25.71 -2.01 4.27
CA GLU A 59 -24.47 -2.79 4.35
C GLU A 59 -23.60 -2.73 3.07
N GLY A 60 -23.66 -1.60 2.35
CA GLY A 60 -22.91 -1.36 1.12
C GLY A 60 -23.53 -1.96 -0.15
N THR A 61 -24.82 -2.35 -0.11
CA THR A 61 -25.51 -2.97 -1.27
C THR A 61 -26.41 -2.01 -2.03
N GLU A 62 -26.67 -0.82 -1.51
CA GLU A 62 -27.56 0.16 -2.13
C GLU A 62 -26.86 0.90 -3.29
N ILE A 63 -27.43 0.75 -4.49
CA ILE A 63 -26.98 1.42 -5.72
C ILE A 63 -28.17 2.13 -6.37
N ILE A 64 -27.99 3.41 -6.70
CA ILE A 64 -28.97 4.23 -7.44
C ILE A 64 -28.42 4.45 -8.85
N ALA A 65 -29.05 3.84 -9.85
CA ALA A 65 -28.65 3.96 -11.24
C ALA A 65 -29.28 5.21 -11.90
N GLY A 66 -28.47 5.98 -12.64
CA GLY A 66 -28.92 7.17 -13.38
C GLY A 66 -29.44 8.29 -12.47
N GLY A 67 -28.94 8.36 -11.23
CA GLY A 67 -29.35 9.35 -10.25
C GLY A 67 -28.52 10.63 -10.32
N ASP A 68 -29.07 11.70 -9.75
CA ASP A 68 -28.40 13.00 -9.62
C ASP A 68 -27.92 13.21 -8.18
N VAL A 69 -26.83 13.95 -7.99
CA VAL A 69 -26.31 14.36 -6.67
C VAL A 69 -26.13 15.86 -6.66
N PHE A 70 -26.74 16.53 -5.68
CA PHE A 70 -26.62 17.98 -5.50
C PHE A 70 -25.76 18.32 -4.29
N LEU A 71 -24.65 19.02 -4.53
CA LEU A 71 -23.74 19.52 -3.51
C LEU A 71 -23.94 21.02 -3.34
N ASP A 72 -24.19 21.46 -2.11
CA ASP A 72 -24.33 22.87 -1.80
C ASP A 72 -23.90 23.13 -0.36
N ARG A 73 -23.24 24.28 -0.13
CA ARG A 73 -22.75 24.70 1.19
C ARG A 73 -21.92 23.64 1.95
N GLY A 74 -21.11 22.90 1.20
CA GLY A 74 -20.26 21.81 1.71
C GLY A 74 -21.03 20.56 2.16
N LEU A 75 -22.30 20.42 1.78
CA LEU A 75 -23.16 19.30 2.15
C LEU A 75 -23.75 18.62 0.91
N ILE A 76 -24.06 17.35 1.04
CA ILE A 76 -24.92 16.62 0.11
C ILE A 76 -26.37 17.01 0.43
N ARG A 77 -27.05 17.65 -0.51
CA ARG A 77 -28.42 18.16 -0.32
C ARG A 77 -29.51 17.23 -0.81
N ALA A 78 -29.25 16.53 -1.91
CA ALA A 78 -30.19 15.63 -2.54
C ALA A 78 -29.42 14.54 -3.28
N VAL A 79 -29.96 13.32 -3.28
CA VAL A 79 -29.40 12.14 -3.93
C VAL A 79 -30.52 11.40 -4.68
N GLY A 80 -30.26 11.00 -5.92
CA GLY A 80 -31.26 10.36 -6.79
C GLY A 80 -32.09 11.41 -7.52
N TYR A 81 -33.24 11.80 -6.96
CA TYR A 81 -34.07 12.86 -7.53
C TYR A 81 -33.74 14.20 -6.90
N VAL A 82 -33.38 15.19 -7.72
CA VAL A 82 -33.11 16.57 -7.26
C VAL A 82 -34.26 17.48 -7.69
N ASP A 83 -34.90 18.14 -6.72
CA ASP A 83 -35.97 19.10 -6.98
C ASP A 83 -35.40 20.34 -7.72
N PRO A 84 -35.94 20.72 -8.90
CA PRO A 84 -35.55 21.93 -9.61
C PRO A 84 -35.62 23.23 -8.79
N ALA A 85 -36.42 23.26 -7.72
CA ALA A 85 -36.47 24.39 -6.79
C ALA A 85 -35.15 24.59 -6.02
N LEU A 86 -34.35 23.53 -5.83
CA LEU A 86 -33.03 23.61 -5.18
C LEU A 86 -31.94 24.16 -6.12
N LEU A 87 -32.21 24.20 -7.42
CA LEU A 87 -31.23 24.53 -8.47
C LEU A 87 -31.27 26.01 -8.90
N GLN A 88 -31.92 26.87 -8.12
CA GLN A 88 -32.09 28.29 -8.44
C GLN A 88 -30.86 29.11 -8.00
N ASP A 89 -29.70 28.81 -8.55
CA ASP A 89 -28.44 29.55 -8.32
C ASP A 89 -27.72 29.80 -9.65
N ASP A 90 -27.38 31.07 -9.93
CA ASP A 90 -26.69 31.49 -11.15
C ASP A 90 -25.24 30.97 -11.22
N ALA A 91 -24.65 30.59 -10.08
CA ALA A 91 -23.31 30.01 -10.00
C ALA A 91 -23.30 28.47 -10.10
N LEU A 92 -24.46 27.84 -10.29
CA LEU A 92 -24.59 26.38 -10.36
C LEU A 92 -23.71 25.78 -11.45
N GLN A 93 -22.81 24.89 -11.04
CA GLN A 93 -22.02 24.07 -11.94
C GLN A 93 -22.76 22.75 -12.20
N VAL A 94 -22.95 22.40 -13.47
CA VAL A 94 -23.58 21.14 -13.85
C VAL A 94 -22.54 20.24 -14.49
N ILE A 95 -22.32 19.08 -13.89
CA ILE A 95 -21.41 18.04 -14.36
C ILE A 95 -22.25 16.86 -14.82
N ASN A 96 -22.03 16.38 -16.05
CA ASN A 96 -22.69 15.19 -16.54
C ASN A 96 -21.78 13.97 -16.35
N ALA A 97 -22.18 13.04 -15.49
CA ALA A 97 -21.42 11.83 -15.21
C ALA A 97 -21.53 10.76 -16.31
N ASN A 98 -22.49 10.87 -17.25
CA ASN A 98 -22.66 9.91 -18.35
C ASN A 98 -22.75 8.43 -17.91
N GLY A 99 -23.35 8.17 -16.75
CA GLY A 99 -23.47 6.83 -16.15
C GLY A 99 -22.28 6.38 -15.30
N ALA A 100 -21.25 7.22 -15.15
CA ALA A 100 -20.06 6.93 -14.37
C ALA A 100 -20.38 6.61 -12.90
N TRP A 101 -19.48 5.83 -12.27
CA TRP A 101 -19.62 5.40 -10.89
C TRP A 101 -19.31 6.53 -9.92
N LEU A 102 -20.15 6.70 -8.89
CA LEU A 102 -19.97 7.69 -7.83
C LEU A 102 -19.98 6.99 -6.47
N THR A 103 -18.99 7.27 -5.63
CA THR A 103 -18.88 6.74 -4.26
C THR A 103 -18.70 7.88 -3.25
N PRO A 104 -18.89 7.62 -1.93
CA PRO A 104 -18.33 8.50 -0.90
C PRO A 104 -16.82 8.60 -1.05
N GLY A 105 -16.25 9.66 -0.49
CA GLY A 105 -14.81 9.80 -0.30
C GLY A 105 -14.20 8.61 0.46
N ILE A 106 -13.00 8.20 0.07
CA ILE A 106 -12.27 7.14 0.76
C ILE A 106 -11.75 7.67 2.10
N VAL A 107 -11.89 6.86 3.14
CA VAL A 107 -11.51 7.16 4.52
C VAL A 107 -10.40 6.22 4.96
N ASP A 108 -9.20 6.77 5.12
CA ASP A 108 -8.04 6.03 5.61
C ASP A 108 -7.96 6.09 7.14
N MET A 109 -8.25 4.99 7.82
CA MET A 109 -8.29 4.99 9.30
C MET A 109 -6.90 4.85 9.96
N HIS A 110 -5.85 4.53 9.20
CA HIS A 110 -4.48 4.38 9.71
C HIS A 110 -3.48 4.97 8.74
N SER A 111 -3.04 6.19 9.03
CA SER A 111 -2.12 6.94 8.20
C SER A 111 -1.14 7.75 9.04
N HIS A 112 0.05 7.99 8.51
CA HIS A 112 1.03 8.94 9.05
C HIS A 112 1.22 10.16 8.15
N LEU A 113 0.29 10.43 7.22
CA LEU A 113 0.27 11.65 6.41
C LEU A 113 0.51 12.91 7.26
N GLY A 114 1.41 13.77 6.81
CA GLY A 114 1.78 15.01 7.48
C GLY A 114 2.73 14.86 8.67
N VAL A 115 2.71 13.75 9.42
CA VAL A 115 3.70 13.51 10.50
C VAL A 115 4.90 12.70 10.03
N ASP A 116 4.73 11.94 8.93
CA ASP A 116 5.75 11.23 8.17
C ASP A 116 5.73 11.76 6.72
N SER A 117 6.11 13.04 6.59
CA SER A 117 5.95 13.76 5.32
C SER A 117 6.84 13.18 4.23
N VAL A 118 6.33 13.12 3.00
CA VAL A 118 7.15 12.81 1.82
C VAL A 118 7.40 14.05 0.96
N PRO A 119 8.60 14.24 0.39
CA PRO A 119 9.79 13.39 0.56
C PRO A 119 10.31 13.34 2.00
N GLU A 120 10.84 12.19 2.40
CA GLU A 120 11.36 11.97 3.74
C GLU A 120 12.56 12.90 4.00
N LEU A 121 12.47 13.65 5.10
CA LEU A 121 13.49 14.59 5.54
C LEU A 121 13.60 14.53 7.06
N ASP A 122 14.83 14.51 7.59
CA ASP A 122 15.09 14.50 9.04
C ASP A 122 14.33 15.60 9.81
N GLY A 123 14.17 16.77 9.18
CA GLY A 123 13.48 17.93 9.78
C GLY A 123 11.95 17.84 9.78
N ALA A 124 11.37 16.79 9.19
CA ALA A 124 9.93 16.56 9.09
C ALA A 124 9.50 15.21 9.70
N SER A 125 10.39 14.56 10.47
CA SER A 125 10.12 13.28 11.14
C SER A 125 9.46 13.51 12.50
N ASP A 126 8.12 13.51 12.52
CA ASP A 126 7.29 13.75 13.70
C ASP A 126 6.40 12.53 14.08
N THR A 127 6.58 11.39 13.40
CA THR A 127 5.74 10.18 13.55
C THR A 127 5.82 9.51 14.93
N ASN A 128 7.02 9.43 15.52
CA ASN A 128 7.27 8.72 16.78
C ASN A 128 8.14 9.54 17.73
N SER A 129 7.80 9.53 19.03
CA SER A 129 8.62 10.18 20.07
C SER A 129 9.33 9.13 20.90
N LEU A 130 10.66 9.05 20.80
CA LEU A 130 11.44 8.02 21.51
C LEU A 130 11.71 8.37 23.00
N LYS A 131 10.85 9.15 23.65
CA LYS A 131 11.07 9.66 25.02
C LYS A 131 10.47 8.79 26.13
N GLY A 132 9.58 7.85 25.82
CA GLY A 132 9.08 6.89 26.79
C GLY A 132 8.00 5.97 26.26
N LEU A 133 7.81 4.82 26.90
CA LEU A 133 6.90 3.77 26.43
C LEU A 133 5.40 4.12 26.48
N ALA A 134 4.97 5.04 27.34
CA ALA A 134 3.56 5.39 27.49
C ALA A 134 3.37 6.90 27.63
N MET A 135 2.96 7.55 26.54
CA MET A 135 2.82 9.01 26.43
C MET A 135 1.45 9.44 25.88
N PRO A 136 0.33 9.14 26.59
CA PRO A 136 -1.03 9.49 26.15
C PRO A 136 -1.27 11.01 25.93
N TRP A 137 -0.41 11.87 26.46
CA TRP A 137 -0.52 13.32 26.36
C TRP A 137 -0.04 13.90 25.02
N LEU A 138 0.75 13.17 24.24
CA LEU A 138 1.21 13.61 22.92
C LEU A 138 0.06 13.63 21.92
N ARG A 139 0.19 14.45 20.88
CA ARG A 139 -0.85 14.70 19.88
C ARG A 139 -0.21 14.79 18.50
N SER A 140 -0.67 13.98 17.56
CA SER A 140 -0.20 14.04 16.17
C SER A 140 -0.45 15.39 15.49
N VAL A 141 -1.51 16.12 15.87
CA VAL A 141 -1.80 17.46 15.33
C VAL A 141 -0.67 18.48 15.61
N ASP A 142 0.11 18.27 16.68
CA ASP A 142 1.19 19.19 17.06
C ASP A 142 2.43 19.05 16.14
N GLY A 143 2.55 17.93 15.42
CA GLY A 143 3.60 17.67 14.41
C GLY A 143 3.06 17.53 12.99
N LEU A 144 1.80 17.89 12.75
CA LEU A 144 1.16 17.72 11.44
C LEU A 144 1.68 18.77 10.44
N ASN A 145 2.47 18.34 9.45
CA ASN A 145 2.92 19.19 8.37
C ASN A 145 1.84 19.37 7.30
N THR A 146 1.48 20.62 6.98
CA THR A 146 0.49 20.94 5.94
C THR A 146 1.09 20.99 4.52
N HIS A 147 2.41 20.88 4.38
CA HIS A 147 3.13 20.96 3.11
C HIS A 147 3.60 19.60 2.58
N ASP A 148 3.10 18.50 3.15
CA ASP A 148 3.38 17.15 2.68
C ASP A 148 2.93 16.97 1.21
N ALA A 149 3.84 16.50 0.35
CA ALA A 149 3.54 16.28 -1.06
C ALA A 149 2.53 15.15 -1.26
N ALA A 150 2.41 14.22 -0.31
CA ALA A 150 1.49 13.10 -0.41
C ALA A 150 0.01 13.50 -0.33
N TYR A 151 -0.36 14.68 0.18
CA TYR A 151 -1.78 15.08 0.21
C TYR A 151 -2.40 15.09 -1.19
N LYS A 152 -1.72 15.71 -2.16
CA LYS A 152 -2.21 15.78 -3.54
C LYS A 152 -2.26 14.39 -4.20
N LEU A 153 -1.30 13.53 -3.90
CA LEU A 153 -1.26 12.14 -4.41
C LEU A 153 -2.41 11.31 -3.82
N SER A 154 -2.61 11.38 -2.50
CA SER A 154 -3.69 10.70 -1.78
C SER A 154 -5.06 11.08 -2.32
N ILE A 155 -5.29 12.38 -2.51
CA ILE A 155 -6.53 12.92 -3.09
C ILE A 155 -6.74 12.38 -4.50
N SER A 156 -5.67 12.28 -5.32
CA SER A 156 -5.78 11.73 -6.67
C SER A 156 -6.18 10.26 -6.73
N GLY A 157 -6.03 9.53 -5.63
CA GLY A 157 -6.54 8.16 -5.44
C GLY A 157 -7.95 8.07 -4.89
N GLY A 158 -8.62 9.20 -4.62
CA GLY A 158 -9.97 9.27 -4.04
C GLY A 158 -10.01 9.35 -2.52
N VAL A 159 -8.85 9.42 -1.83
CA VAL A 159 -8.79 9.59 -0.37
C VAL A 159 -9.16 11.03 -0.01
N THR A 160 -10.22 11.19 0.79
CA THR A 160 -10.68 12.51 1.23
C THR A 160 -10.37 12.78 2.70
N THR A 161 -10.37 11.72 3.52
CA THR A 161 -10.20 11.79 4.97
C THR A 161 -9.15 10.79 5.43
N ALA A 162 -8.29 11.20 6.36
CA ALA A 162 -7.32 10.32 7.01
C ALA A 162 -7.36 10.50 8.53
N ASN A 163 -7.21 9.41 9.28
CA ASN A 163 -6.94 9.46 10.72
C ASN A 163 -5.43 9.39 10.94
N VAL A 164 -4.83 10.55 11.19
CA VAL A 164 -3.38 10.70 11.40
C VAL A 164 -3.07 10.33 12.84
N LEU A 165 -2.19 9.36 13.01
CA LEU A 165 -1.89 8.76 14.30
C LEU A 165 -0.38 8.63 14.50
N PRO A 166 0.12 8.70 15.76
CA PRO A 166 1.52 8.37 16.05
C PRO A 166 1.87 6.96 15.56
N GLY A 167 3.15 6.67 15.34
CA GLY A 167 3.63 5.35 14.94
C GLY A 167 3.47 4.26 16.01
N SER A 168 4.30 3.22 15.95
CA SER A 168 4.24 2.07 16.87
C SER A 168 5.51 1.89 17.70
N ALA A 169 6.35 2.93 17.83
CA ALA A 169 7.51 2.88 18.71
C ALA A 169 7.12 2.71 20.19
N ASP A 170 6.00 3.30 20.61
CA ASP A 170 5.57 3.35 22.01
C ASP A 170 4.35 2.46 22.26
N ALA A 171 4.21 1.93 23.49
CA ALA A 171 3.02 1.19 23.90
C ALA A 171 1.77 2.08 23.84
N ILE A 172 1.86 3.32 24.33
CA ILE A 172 0.85 4.37 24.12
C ILE A 172 1.53 5.55 23.44
N GLY A 173 1.41 5.64 22.11
CA GLY A 173 2.07 6.69 21.30
C GLY A 173 1.43 8.07 21.38
N GLY A 174 0.18 8.16 21.83
CA GLY A 174 -0.52 9.43 22.01
C GLY A 174 -1.83 9.52 21.22
N GLN A 175 -2.33 10.74 21.05
CA GLN A 175 -3.62 11.05 20.44
C GLN A 175 -3.52 11.18 18.93
N ALA A 176 -4.54 10.65 18.25
CA ALA A 176 -4.72 10.71 16.81
C ALA A 176 -5.80 11.75 16.44
N PHE A 177 -5.70 12.31 15.24
CA PHE A 177 -6.61 13.34 14.75
C PHE A 177 -7.08 13.00 13.34
N THR A 178 -8.39 13.06 13.14
CA THR A 178 -9.00 12.86 11.82
C THR A 178 -9.00 14.18 11.05
N ILE A 179 -8.45 14.16 9.84
CA ILE A 179 -8.30 15.33 8.97
C ILE A 179 -8.96 15.10 7.61
N LYS A 180 -9.40 16.18 6.97
CA LYS A 180 -9.67 16.20 5.53
C LYS A 180 -8.43 16.68 4.80
N LEU A 181 -8.10 16.06 3.67
CA LEU A 181 -6.83 16.28 2.97
C LEU A 181 -6.79 17.57 2.14
N ARG A 182 -7.95 18.20 1.93
CA ARG A 182 -8.09 19.44 1.16
C ARG A 182 -7.26 20.59 1.76
N PRO A 183 -6.51 21.35 0.94
CA PRO A 183 -5.91 22.61 1.36
C PRO A 183 -6.96 23.65 1.80
N THR A 184 -6.71 24.31 2.93
CA THR A 184 -7.60 25.36 3.47
C THR A 184 -7.06 26.76 3.22
N SER A 185 -7.93 27.76 3.17
CA SER A 185 -7.54 29.18 3.03
C SER A 185 -6.74 29.68 4.24
N GLU A 186 -7.05 29.15 5.44
CA GLU A 186 -6.32 29.42 6.68
C GLU A 186 -4.91 28.82 6.71
N LYS A 187 -4.68 27.71 6.00
CA LYS A 187 -3.40 26.98 5.94
C LYS A 187 -2.85 26.52 7.31
N SER A 188 -3.72 26.40 8.32
CA SER A 188 -3.37 25.87 9.63
C SER A 188 -3.69 24.38 9.73
N THR A 189 -2.99 23.68 10.62
CA THR A 189 -3.28 22.27 10.95
C THR A 189 -4.69 22.10 11.51
N SER A 190 -5.13 23.07 12.32
CA SER A 190 -6.46 23.07 12.94
C SER A 190 -7.58 23.16 11.91
N ALA A 191 -7.39 23.92 10.83
CA ALA A 191 -8.37 24.02 9.74
C ALA A 191 -8.56 22.70 8.97
N MET A 192 -7.59 21.78 9.01
CA MET A 192 -7.70 20.46 8.37
C MET A 192 -8.51 19.46 9.21
N LEU A 193 -8.72 19.70 10.51
CA LEU A 193 -9.42 18.77 11.40
C LEU A 193 -10.87 18.54 10.98
N LEU A 194 -11.27 17.30 10.79
CA LEU A 194 -12.66 16.94 10.47
C LEU A 194 -13.62 17.40 11.57
N GLU A 195 -13.30 17.08 12.82
CA GLU A 195 -13.93 17.62 14.01
C GLU A 195 -12.85 17.97 15.04
N ASN A 196 -12.90 19.18 15.60
CA ASN A 196 -11.98 19.56 16.65
C ASN A 196 -12.44 18.97 17.99
N PRO A 197 -11.68 18.03 18.60
CA PRO A 197 -12.11 17.39 19.83
C PRO A 197 -12.09 18.31 21.05
N PHE A 198 -11.43 19.46 20.96
CA PHE A 198 -11.30 20.43 22.06
C PHE A 198 -12.34 21.55 22.02
N GLU A 199 -13.27 21.53 21.05
CA GLU A 199 -14.38 22.47 21.02
C GLU A 199 -15.40 22.20 22.14
N HIS A 200 -15.70 23.26 22.90
CA HIS A 200 -16.64 23.20 24.02
C HIS A 200 -18.08 23.13 23.51
N THR A 201 -18.56 21.90 23.32
CA THR A 201 -19.92 21.60 22.86
C THR A 201 -20.72 20.91 23.97
N ARG A 202 -22.06 20.94 23.89
CA ARG A 202 -22.93 20.32 24.91
C ARG A 202 -22.72 18.81 25.04
N ARG A 203 -22.28 18.15 23.96
CA ARG A 203 -21.86 16.74 23.94
C ARG A 203 -20.38 16.69 23.55
N PRO A 204 -19.55 15.88 24.21
CA PRO A 204 -18.14 15.76 23.84
C PRO A 204 -18.00 15.16 22.43
N ARG A 205 -16.89 15.45 21.78
CA ARG A 205 -16.52 14.85 20.49
C ARG A 205 -15.67 13.61 20.68
N TRP A 206 -15.61 12.75 19.67
CA TRP A 206 -14.76 11.57 19.70
C TRP A 206 -13.28 11.97 19.65
N ARG A 207 -12.50 11.40 20.58
CA ARG A 207 -11.04 11.44 20.53
C ARG A 207 -10.51 10.10 20.03
N GLN A 208 -9.31 10.09 19.48
CA GLN A 208 -8.65 8.90 18.96
C GLN A 208 -7.32 8.71 19.71
N MET A 209 -6.95 7.47 20.04
CA MET A 209 -5.68 7.20 20.75
C MET A 209 -4.97 5.99 20.18
N LYS A 210 -3.68 6.13 19.89
CA LYS A 210 -2.81 5.06 19.39
C LYS A 210 -2.23 4.27 20.55
N HIS A 211 -2.39 2.96 20.46
CA HIS A 211 -1.68 1.96 21.26
C HIS A 211 -0.91 1.03 20.31
N ALA A 212 0.15 0.43 20.81
CA ALA A 212 0.89 -0.60 20.09
C ALA A 212 1.43 -1.68 21.02
N CYS A 213 1.61 -2.88 20.47
CA CYS A 213 2.12 -4.05 21.17
C CYS A 213 3.18 -4.75 20.29
N GLY A 214 3.63 -5.93 20.70
CA GLY A 214 4.56 -6.73 19.91
C GLY A 214 6.01 -6.23 19.94
N ILE A 215 6.80 -6.65 18.96
CA ILE A 215 8.25 -6.44 18.97
C ILE A 215 8.67 -4.99 18.68
N CYS A 216 7.79 -4.20 18.05
CA CYS A 216 8.06 -2.79 17.74
C CYS A 216 8.27 -1.96 19.02
N CYS A 217 7.38 -2.08 19.99
CA CYS A 217 7.47 -1.32 21.24
C CYS A 217 8.44 -1.95 22.25
N SER A 218 8.53 -3.28 22.28
CA SER A 218 9.37 -3.95 23.26
C SER A 218 10.82 -4.06 22.79
N GLY A 219 11.08 -4.73 21.67
CA GLY A 219 12.43 -5.20 21.32
C GLY A 219 13.25 -4.26 20.44
N ARG A 220 12.64 -3.63 19.44
CA ARG A 220 13.37 -2.87 18.40
C ARG A 220 13.84 -1.49 18.88
N VAL A 221 13.01 -0.80 19.65
CA VAL A 221 13.23 0.61 20.02
C VAL A 221 13.76 0.76 21.45
N TYR A 222 13.17 0.04 22.41
CA TYR A 222 13.43 0.20 23.84
C TYR A 222 14.20 -0.96 24.48
N SER A 223 14.60 -1.98 23.70
CA SER A 223 15.34 -3.16 24.17
C SER A 223 14.70 -3.91 25.36
N GLY A 224 13.38 -3.85 25.46
CA GLY A 224 12.54 -4.55 26.45
C GLY A 224 11.80 -5.77 25.88
N SER A 225 10.97 -6.37 26.72
CA SER A 225 10.16 -7.56 26.44
C SER A 225 8.66 -7.24 26.37
N ARG A 226 7.86 -8.16 25.84
CA ARG A 226 6.39 -8.03 25.86
C ARG A 226 5.83 -7.82 27.28
N MET A 227 6.52 -8.34 28.30
CA MET A 227 6.12 -8.13 29.70
C MET A 227 6.28 -6.68 30.12
N ASP A 228 7.33 -6.00 29.65
CA ASP A 228 7.59 -4.59 29.95
C ASP A 228 6.54 -3.69 29.29
N THR A 229 6.19 -3.97 28.03
CA THR A 229 5.09 -3.29 27.32
C THR A 229 3.77 -3.47 28.07
N GLN A 230 3.44 -4.70 28.48
CA GLN A 230 2.20 -4.97 29.20
C GLN A 230 2.17 -4.33 30.59
N TRP A 231 3.32 -4.27 31.29
CA TRP A 231 3.43 -3.55 32.55
C TRP A 231 3.27 -2.05 32.36
N ALA A 232 3.86 -1.46 31.31
CA ALA A 232 3.70 -0.06 30.98
C ALA A 232 2.22 0.31 30.77
N PHE A 233 1.47 -0.53 30.04
CA PHE A 233 0.02 -0.38 29.92
C PHE A 233 -0.68 -0.41 31.28
N ARG A 234 -0.46 -1.46 32.09
CA ARG A 234 -1.10 -1.57 33.41
C ARG A 234 -0.79 -0.39 34.31
N ASN A 235 0.47 0.06 34.34
CA ASN A 235 0.89 1.19 35.14
C ASN A 235 0.21 2.50 34.70
N ALA A 236 0.13 2.74 33.39
CA ALA A 236 -0.55 3.92 32.84
C ALA A 236 -2.06 3.89 33.14
N TYR A 237 -2.73 2.75 32.87
CA TYR A 237 -4.16 2.60 33.10
C TYR A 237 -4.52 2.62 34.59
N GLU A 238 -3.68 2.07 35.47
CA GLU A 238 -3.89 2.17 36.92
C GLU A 238 -3.74 3.62 37.41
N THR A 239 -2.82 4.39 36.84
CA THR A 239 -2.67 5.82 37.13
C THR A 239 -3.92 6.58 36.70
N ALA A 240 -4.39 6.36 35.47
CA ALA A 240 -5.64 6.95 34.98
C ALA A 240 -6.86 6.52 35.83
N ARG A 241 -6.94 5.25 36.25
CA ARG A 241 -8.02 4.75 37.10
C ARG A 241 -8.05 5.46 38.44
N LYS A 242 -6.90 5.66 39.09
CA LYS A 242 -6.80 6.42 40.35
C LYS A 242 -7.29 7.86 40.19
N ILE A 243 -6.94 8.51 39.08
CA ILE A 243 -7.42 9.87 38.77
C ILE A 243 -8.93 9.86 38.53
N LYS A 244 -9.44 8.91 37.75
CA LYS A 244 -10.88 8.75 37.50
C LYS A 244 -11.67 8.59 38.80
N VAL A 245 -11.21 7.75 39.73
CA VAL A 245 -11.87 7.54 41.03
C VAL A 245 -11.90 8.85 41.84
N LYS A 246 -10.78 9.58 41.93
CA LYS A 246 -10.75 10.89 42.60
C LYS A 246 -11.73 11.89 41.97
N GLN A 247 -11.85 11.90 40.65
CA GLN A 247 -12.81 12.75 39.94
C GLN A 247 -14.25 12.38 40.24
N ASP A 248 -14.55 11.07 40.26
CA ASP A 248 -15.90 10.58 40.56
C ASP A 248 -16.29 10.92 42.02
N GLU A 249 -15.40 10.69 42.99
CA GLU A 249 -15.60 11.08 44.40
C GLU A 249 -15.81 12.59 44.58
N TYR A 250 -14.99 13.40 43.90
CA TYR A 250 -15.14 14.86 43.90
C TYR A 250 -16.49 15.27 43.32
N CYS A 251 -16.92 14.65 42.22
CA CYS A 251 -18.17 14.98 41.54
C CYS A 251 -19.41 14.54 42.30
N GLU A 252 -19.39 13.37 42.95
CA GLU A 252 -20.44 12.95 43.87
C GLU A 252 -20.59 13.95 45.02
N ALA A 253 -19.48 14.38 45.63
CA ALA A 253 -19.49 15.38 46.69
C ALA A 253 -20.00 16.75 46.19
N ALA A 254 -19.54 17.21 45.03
CA ALA A 254 -19.95 18.48 44.44
C ALA A 254 -21.45 18.51 44.10
N LEU A 255 -21.99 17.42 43.54
CA LEU A 255 -23.42 17.31 43.21
C LEU A 255 -24.28 17.30 44.48
N ASN A 256 -23.89 16.53 45.50
CA ASN A 256 -24.60 16.50 46.79
C ASN A 256 -24.58 17.86 47.49
N ILE A 257 -23.47 18.62 47.40
CA ILE A 257 -23.34 19.93 48.03
C ILE A 257 -24.11 21.01 47.27
N VAL A 258 -24.13 20.99 45.93
CA VAL A 258 -24.97 21.94 45.19
C VAL A 258 -26.44 21.76 45.50
N ASP A 259 -26.90 20.52 45.70
CA ASP A 259 -28.30 20.25 46.04
C ASP A 259 -28.64 20.66 47.49
N ALA A 260 -27.65 20.67 48.41
CA ALA A 260 -27.86 20.98 49.83
C ALA A 260 -27.48 22.42 50.25
N LEU A 261 -26.33 22.93 49.83
CA LEU A 261 -25.80 24.25 50.18
C LEU A 261 -24.80 24.78 49.12
N PRO A 262 -25.26 25.50 48.08
CA PRO A 262 -24.42 25.98 46.97
C PRO A 262 -23.20 26.82 47.37
N SER A 263 -23.26 27.54 48.50
CA SER A 263 -22.16 28.37 49.01
C SER A 263 -20.99 27.57 49.59
N ALA A 264 -21.14 26.27 49.83
CA ALA A 264 -20.08 25.40 50.34
C ALA A 264 -19.23 24.77 49.23
N LEU A 265 -19.57 24.97 47.96
CA LEU A 265 -18.84 24.38 46.84
C LEU A 265 -17.39 24.87 46.74
N SER A 266 -17.11 26.10 47.16
CA SER A 266 -15.76 26.66 47.21
C SER A 266 -14.86 26.00 48.25
N ALA A 267 -15.43 25.25 49.21
CA ALA A 267 -14.66 24.53 50.23
C ALA A 267 -14.17 23.15 49.76
N LEU A 268 -14.63 22.65 48.60
CA LEU A 268 -14.23 21.35 48.04
C LEU A 268 -12.81 21.32 47.46
N GLY A 269 -12.23 22.49 47.21
CA GLY A 269 -10.98 22.64 46.49
C GLY A 269 -11.12 22.43 44.98
N ASP A 270 -9.98 22.33 44.29
CA ASP A 270 -9.92 22.22 42.84
C ASP A 270 -10.28 20.81 42.35
N PHE A 271 -10.89 20.74 41.16
CA PHE A 271 -11.20 19.47 40.51
C PHE A 271 -9.91 18.68 40.22
N PRO A 272 -9.82 17.39 40.58
CA PRO A 272 -8.62 16.58 40.38
C PRO A 272 -8.37 16.31 38.89
N TYR A 273 -7.63 17.21 38.26
CA TYR A 273 -7.31 17.20 36.85
C TYR A 273 -5.81 17.18 36.63
N GLU A 274 -5.36 16.22 35.83
CA GLU A 274 -3.97 16.09 35.41
C GLU A 274 -3.95 15.98 33.88
N LEU A 275 -3.48 17.05 33.22
CA LEU A 275 -3.43 17.15 31.75
C LEU A 275 -2.73 15.94 31.11
N GLN A 276 -1.68 15.45 31.77
CA GLN A 276 -0.87 14.34 31.29
C GLN A 276 -1.69 13.04 31.09
N TRP A 277 -2.69 12.80 31.94
CA TRP A 277 -3.44 11.54 31.97
C TRP A 277 -4.90 11.69 31.54
N GLU A 278 -5.36 12.92 31.29
CA GLU A 278 -6.73 13.26 30.90
C GLU A 278 -7.26 12.35 29.78
N ALA A 279 -6.50 12.21 28.69
CA ALA A 279 -6.94 11.42 27.54
C ALA A 279 -7.13 9.93 27.89
N LEU A 280 -6.30 9.39 28.79
CA LEU A 280 -6.40 7.98 29.21
C LEU A 280 -7.54 7.78 30.22
N VAL A 281 -7.84 8.79 31.05
CA VAL A 281 -9.06 8.81 31.87
C VAL A 281 -10.31 8.79 30.98
N ASP A 282 -10.31 9.56 29.89
CA ASP A 282 -11.39 9.57 28.92
C ASP A 282 -11.56 8.22 28.19
N VAL A 283 -10.47 7.46 27.98
CA VAL A 283 -10.55 6.07 27.48
C VAL A 283 -11.36 5.20 28.45
N LEU A 284 -11.07 5.27 29.76
CA LEU A 284 -11.80 4.54 30.80
C LEU A 284 -13.27 5.00 30.93
N ARG A 285 -13.60 6.21 30.47
CA ARG A 285 -14.97 6.73 30.39
C ARG A 285 -15.68 6.38 29.07
N GLY A 286 -15.03 5.67 28.15
CA GLY A 286 -15.58 5.27 26.86
C GLY A 286 -15.72 6.44 25.86
N ARG A 287 -14.89 7.48 26.00
CA ARG A 287 -14.96 8.70 25.16
C ARG A 287 -13.93 8.76 24.04
N VAL A 288 -13.03 7.78 24.02
CA VAL A 288 -11.90 7.71 23.11
C VAL A 288 -11.96 6.39 22.35
N LYS A 289 -11.75 6.44 21.04
CA LYS A 289 -11.56 5.28 20.19
C LYS A 289 -10.09 4.85 20.25
N VAL A 290 -9.84 3.66 20.80
CA VAL A 290 -8.48 3.11 20.90
C VAL A 290 -8.13 2.35 19.63
N HIS A 291 -7.04 2.76 18.98
CA HIS A 291 -6.47 2.16 17.79
C HIS A 291 -5.23 1.39 18.18
N ASN A 292 -5.28 0.07 18.09
CA ASN A 292 -4.26 -0.79 18.68
C ASN A 292 -3.46 -1.57 17.62
N HIS A 293 -2.20 -1.20 17.40
CA HIS A 293 -1.26 -1.88 16.52
C HIS A 293 -0.79 -3.19 17.15
N CYS A 294 -1.22 -4.32 16.59
CA CYS A 294 -0.84 -5.66 17.07
C CYS A 294 -0.83 -6.68 15.95
N TYR A 295 -0.04 -7.75 16.10
CA TYR A 295 0.08 -8.77 15.08
C TYR A 295 -0.26 -10.17 15.60
N GLU A 296 0.53 -10.68 16.54
CA GLU A 296 0.47 -12.06 17.02
C GLU A 296 -0.69 -12.29 18.00
N THR A 297 -1.20 -13.51 18.02
CA THR A 297 -2.24 -14.01 18.94
C THR A 297 -1.92 -13.75 20.41
N VAL A 298 -0.65 -13.89 20.83
CA VAL A 298 -0.22 -13.59 22.21
C VAL A 298 -0.45 -12.14 22.59
N ASP A 299 -0.23 -11.23 21.65
CA ASP A 299 -0.39 -9.80 21.85
C ASP A 299 -1.86 -9.40 21.81
N LEU A 300 -2.65 -10.03 20.93
CA LEU A 300 -4.10 -9.89 20.90
C LEU A 300 -4.74 -10.32 22.23
N ASP A 301 -4.35 -11.48 22.78
CA ASP A 301 -4.88 -11.98 24.05
C ASP A 301 -4.47 -11.08 25.23
N ASN A 302 -3.22 -10.60 25.24
CA ASN A 302 -2.76 -9.60 26.20
C ASN A 302 -3.66 -8.37 26.25
N MET A 303 -3.99 -7.83 25.08
CA MET A 303 -4.84 -6.64 24.97
C MET A 303 -6.29 -6.95 25.33
N VAL A 304 -6.85 -8.09 24.91
CA VAL A 304 -8.20 -8.52 25.31
C VAL A 304 -8.29 -8.66 26.84
N ARG A 305 -7.29 -9.24 27.50
CA ARG A 305 -7.23 -9.28 28.97
C ARG A 305 -7.15 -7.89 29.59
N LEU A 306 -6.34 -7.00 29.03
CA LEU A 306 -6.22 -5.61 29.50
C LEU A 306 -7.55 -4.85 29.39
N THR A 307 -8.27 -5.00 28.27
CA THR A 307 -9.60 -4.40 28.10
C THR A 307 -10.59 -4.88 29.17
N ASN A 308 -10.53 -6.17 29.52
CA ASN A 308 -11.38 -6.76 30.54
C ASN A 308 -10.95 -6.40 31.98
N GLU A 309 -9.66 -6.14 32.20
CA GLU A 309 -9.08 -5.72 33.48
C GLU A 309 -9.51 -4.29 33.81
N PHE A 310 -9.35 -3.35 32.87
CA PHE A 310 -9.61 -1.92 33.07
C PHE A 310 -10.95 -1.43 32.50
N LYS A 311 -11.73 -2.32 31.86
CA LYS A 311 -13.09 -2.06 31.35
C LYS A 311 -13.17 -0.93 30.32
N PHE A 312 -12.30 -0.96 29.29
CA PHE A 312 -12.34 -0.05 28.14
C PHE A 312 -12.46 -0.82 26.82
N SER A 313 -12.97 -0.18 25.77
CA SER A 313 -13.16 -0.79 24.45
C SER A 313 -12.05 -0.42 23.45
N ILE A 314 -11.65 -1.36 22.60
CA ILE A 314 -10.78 -1.12 21.44
C ILE A 314 -11.65 -0.90 20.21
N ALA A 315 -11.36 0.15 19.43
CA ALA A 315 -12.09 0.45 18.20
C ALA A 315 -11.66 -0.47 17.06
N ALA A 316 -10.34 -0.61 16.86
CA ALA A 316 -9.78 -1.55 15.89
C ALA A 316 -8.40 -2.06 16.32
N PHE A 317 -8.12 -3.32 15.97
CA PHE A 317 -6.76 -3.83 15.86
C PHE A 317 -6.20 -3.51 14.48
N HIS A 318 -4.97 -3.01 14.43
CA HIS A 318 -4.30 -2.61 13.19
C HIS A 318 -3.17 -3.58 12.85
N HIS A 319 -2.92 -3.76 11.55
CA HIS A 319 -2.02 -4.74 10.91
C HIS A 319 -2.46 -6.18 11.15
N ALA A 320 -2.62 -6.57 12.42
CA ALA A 320 -3.51 -7.62 12.88
C ALA A 320 -3.39 -8.96 12.15
N HIS A 321 -2.16 -9.32 11.78
CA HIS A 321 -1.89 -10.41 10.86
C HIS A 321 -2.30 -11.79 11.36
N GLU A 322 -2.53 -12.03 12.67
CA GLU A 322 -3.03 -13.32 13.17
C GLU A 322 -4.49 -13.27 13.65
N THR A 323 -5.22 -12.17 13.45
CA THR A 323 -6.61 -12.05 13.94
C THR A 323 -7.58 -13.06 13.34
N TYR A 324 -7.39 -13.42 12.07
CA TYR A 324 -8.22 -14.40 11.37
C TYR A 324 -8.10 -15.83 11.95
N LEU A 325 -7.02 -16.11 12.69
CA LEU A 325 -6.83 -17.39 13.39
C LEU A 325 -7.60 -17.45 14.72
N VAL A 326 -7.94 -16.28 15.29
CA VAL A 326 -8.56 -16.17 16.62
C VAL A 326 -9.78 -15.25 16.65
N PRO A 327 -10.77 -15.42 15.74
CA PRO A 327 -11.96 -14.55 15.70
C PRO A 327 -12.75 -14.55 17.01
N ASP A 328 -12.83 -15.70 17.69
CA ASP A 328 -13.52 -15.82 18.98
C ASP A 328 -12.80 -15.14 20.13
N LEU A 329 -11.48 -14.94 20.03
CA LEU A 329 -10.74 -14.15 21.01
C LEU A 329 -11.12 -12.67 20.91
N LEU A 330 -11.26 -12.15 19.68
CA LEU A 330 -11.66 -10.76 19.46
C LEU A 330 -13.06 -10.47 20.01
N LYS A 331 -13.97 -11.44 19.90
CA LYS A 331 -15.32 -11.36 20.46
C LYS A 331 -15.35 -11.31 22.00
N LYS A 332 -14.27 -11.69 22.69
CA LYS A 332 -14.13 -11.61 24.16
C LYS A 332 -13.60 -10.26 24.67
N ALA A 333 -13.24 -9.34 23.79
CA ALA A 333 -12.83 -7.99 24.19
C ALA A 333 -13.97 -7.28 24.95
N TYR A 334 -13.62 -6.43 25.91
CA TYR A 334 -14.62 -5.67 26.65
C TYR A 334 -15.32 -4.64 25.75
N GLY A 335 -16.65 -4.56 25.84
CA GLY A 335 -17.47 -3.64 25.04
C GLY A 335 -17.89 -4.26 23.72
N THR A 336 -17.65 -3.54 22.62
CA THR A 336 -17.93 -4.00 21.26
C THR A 336 -16.77 -4.81 20.70
N THR A 337 -17.07 -5.82 19.88
CA THR A 337 -16.03 -6.54 19.12
C THR A 337 -15.21 -5.56 18.28
N PRO A 338 -13.87 -5.49 18.45
CA PRO A 338 -13.03 -4.60 17.69
C PRO A 338 -13.05 -4.93 16.19
N ALA A 339 -13.01 -3.89 15.35
CA ALA A 339 -12.75 -4.09 13.93
C ALA A 339 -11.28 -4.48 13.69
N VAL A 340 -10.99 -4.93 12.48
CA VAL A 340 -9.64 -5.33 12.06
C VAL A 340 -9.23 -4.53 10.83
N ALA A 341 -8.19 -3.70 11.00
CA ALA A 341 -7.59 -2.92 9.93
C ALA A 341 -6.34 -3.63 9.39
N LEU A 342 -6.43 -4.15 8.16
CA LEU A 342 -5.42 -5.00 7.54
C LEU A 342 -4.85 -4.36 6.27
N PHE A 343 -3.68 -4.87 5.87
CA PHE A 343 -3.28 -4.83 4.48
C PHE A 343 -3.92 -6.02 3.74
N ALA A 344 -4.25 -5.84 2.46
CA ALA A 344 -4.74 -6.93 1.63
C ALA A 344 -3.64 -7.97 1.37
N THR A 345 -2.42 -7.48 1.12
CA THR A 345 -1.31 -8.32 0.69
C THR A 345 -0.04 -8.11 1.51
N ASN A 346 0.33 -6.88 1.87
CA ASN A 346 1.57 -6.59 2.59
C ASN A 346 1.64 -7.36 3.93
N ALA A 347 2.55 -8.33 4.02
CA ALA A 347 2.74 -9.26 5.15
C ALA A 347 4.16 -9.85 5.10
N ARG A 348 4.54 -10.66 6.11
CA ARG A 348 5.80 -11.44 6.18
C ARG A 348 7.11 -10.66 6.26
N TYR A 349 7.06 -9.34 6.17
CA TYR A 349 8.19 -8.43 6.36
C TYR A 349 8.76 -8.40 7.80
N LYS A 350 8.05 -8.97 8.79
CA LYS A 350 8.51 -9.12 10.19
C LYS A 350 8.18 -10.51 10.72
N ARG A 351 8.90 -10.96 11.75
CA ARG A 351 8.60 -12.22 12.45
C ARG A 351 7.15 -12.27 12.95
N GLU A 352 6.66 -11.19 13.56
CA GLU A 352 5.27 -11.10 14.03
C GLU A 352 4.24 -10.99 12.89
N ALA A 353 4.68 -10.63 11.68
CA ALA A 353 3.85 -10.53 10.48
C ALA A 353 3.90 -11.80 9.60
N TYR A 354 4.65 -12.83 10.01
CA TYR A 354 4.98 -13.98 9.18
C TYR A 354 3.79 -14.89 8.85
N ARG A 355 2.79 -14.93 9.73
CA ARG A 355 1.54 -15.69 9.55
C ARG A 355 0.42 -14.90 8.88
N GLY A 356 0.73 -13.71 8.35
CA GLY A 356 -0.24 -12.94 7.58
C GLY A 356 -0.73 -13.70 6.35
N SER A 357 -2.00 -13.53 6.02
CA SER A 357 -2.63 -14.11 4.83
C SER A 357 -3.52 -13.11 4.12
N GLU A 358 -3.51 -13.22 2.80
CA GLU A 358 -4.30 -12.56 1.77
C GLU A 358 -5.79 -12.89 1.92
N PHE A 359 -6.08 -14.07 2.48
CA PHE A 359 -7.42 -14.57 2.75
C PHE A 359 -7.97 -14.10 4.11
N ALA A 360 -7.14 -13.45 4.95
CA ALA A 360 -7.57 -12.98 6.27
C ALA A 360 -8.82 -12.06 6.22
N PRO A 361 -8.94 -11.10 5.28
CA PRO A 361 -10.16 -10.28 5.14
C PRO A 361 -11.42 -11.13 4.95
N ARG A 362 -11.35 -12.15 4.09
CA ARG A 362 -12.48 -13.05 3.81
C ARG A 362 -12.87 -13.84 5.06
N VAL A 363 -11.90 -14.48 5.71
CA VAL A 363 -12.14 -15.30 6.91
C VAL A 363 -12.76 -14.48 8.05
N LEU A 364 -12.32 -13.23 8.22
CA LEU A 364 -12.88 -12.31 9.22
C LEU A 364 -14.32 -11.90 8.91
N ASP A 365 -14.63 -11.57 7.65
CA ASP A 365 -15.98 -11.25 7.20
C ASP A 365 -16.94 -12.44 7.40
N ASP A 366 -16.50 -13.66 7.06
CA ASP A 366 -17.24 -14.90 7.28
C ASP A 366 -17.53 -15.15 8.77
N ASN A 367 -16.68 -14.63 9.66
CA ASN A 367 -16.85 -14.70 11.12
C ASN A 367 -17.63 -13.53 11.72
N GLY A 368 -18.16 -12.62 10.89
CA GLY A 368 -18.94 -11.45 11.30
C GLY A 368 -18.09 -10.32 11.91
N ILE A 369 -16.79 -10.27 11.61
CA ILE A 369 -15.88 -9.24 12.11
C ILE A 369 -15.71 -8.15 11.05
N SER A 370 -15.85 -6.88 11.46
CA SER A 370 -15.70 -5.75 10.55
C SER A 370 -14.26 -5.61 10.05
N VAL A 371 -14.09 -5.64 8.74
CA VAL A 371 -12.80 -5.49 8.07
C VAL A 371 -12.63 -4.07 7.52
N VAL A 372 -11.43 -3.51 7.70
CA VAL A 372 -11.01 -2.23 7.15
C VAL A 372 -9.71 -2.42 6.40
N MET A 373 -9.61 -1.88 5.18
CA MET A 373 -8.33 -1.76 4.48
C MET A 373 -7.70 -0.41 4.84
N LYS A 374 -6.37 -0.38 4.99
CA LYS A 374 -5.63 0.85 5.35
C LYS A 374 -4.32 0.97 4.58
N SER A 375 -3.81 2.19 4.45
CA SER A 375 -2.55 2.44 3.72
C SER A 375 -1.32 2.34 4.63
N ASP A 376 -1.44 2.74 5.90
CA ASP A 376 -0.27 2.91 6.77
C ASP A 376 0.76 3.86 6.18
N HIS A 377 0.29 4.85 5.42
CA HIS A 377 1.14 5.76 4.67
C HIS A 377 2.26 6.30 5.56
N PRO A 378 3.54 6.27 5.11
CA PRO A 378 4.00 5.97 3.75
C PRO A 378 4.31 4.50 3.43
N VAL A 379 4.01 3.52 4.31
CA VAL A 379 4.30 2.09 4.03
C VAL A 379 3.67 1.64 2.72
N LEU A 380 2.38 1.97 2.50
CA LEU A 380 1.77 1.96 1.18
C LEU A 380 1.44 3.40 0.76
N ASP A 381 1.60 3.70 -0.52
CA ASP A 381 1.10 4.95 -1.08
C ASP A 381 -0.44 4.98 -0.95
N SER A 382 -0.95 5.92 -0.16
CA SER A 382 -2.37 6.11 0.15
C SER A 382 -3.20 6.38 -1.10
N ARG A 383 -2.59 6.89 -2.18
CA ARG A 383 -3.20 6.98 -3.51
C ARG A 383 -3.76 5.63 -3.99
N PHE A 384 -3.19 4.52 -3.54
CA PHE A 384 -3.60 3.17 -3.93
C PHE A 384 -4.41 2.45 -2.84
N LEU A 385 -5.01 3.15 -1.89
CA LEU A 385 -5.84 2.51 -0.86
C LEU A 385 -7.04 1.74 -1.46
N LEU A 386 -7.62 2.23 -2.57
CA LEU A 386 -8.67 1.46 -3.26
C LEU A 386 -8.14 0.15 -3.85
N PHE A 387 -6.86 0.10 -4.25
CA PHE A 387 -6.22 -1.11 -4.75
C PHE A 387 -6.10 -2.19 -3.65
N GLU A 388 -5.95 -1.81 -2.38
CA GLU A 388 -6.05 -2.77 -1.27
C GLU A 388 -7.45 -3.41 -1.20
N ALA A 389 -8.53 -2.63 -1.37
CA ALA A 389 -9.88 -3.19 -1.46
C ALA A 389 -10.08 -4.08 -2.71
N GLN A 390 -9.47 -3.72 -3.84
CA GLN A 390 -9.48 -4.53 -5.07
C GLN A 390 -8.78 -5.87 -4.86
N GLN A 391 -7.61 -5.88 -4.22
CA GLN A 391 -6.87 -7.10 -3.88
C GLN A 391 -7.63 -7.95 -2.86
N ALA A 392 -8.22 -7.35 -1.82
CA ALA A 392 -9.04 -8.10 -0.86
C ALA A 392 -10.24 -8.77 -1.54
N HIS A 393 -10.88 -8.09 -2.51
CA HIS A 393 -11.95 -8.67 -3.31
C HIS A 393 -11.45 -9.81 -4.22
N TYR A 394 -10.25 -9.66 -4.81
CA TYR A 394 -9.58 -10.71 -5.58
C TYR A 394 -9.31 -11.97 -4.75
N TYR A 395 -9.00 -11.85 -3.46
CA TYR A 395 -8.81 -12.98 -2.56
C TYR A 395 -10.09 -13.43 -1.83
N GLY A 396 -11.27 -13.02 -2.32
CA GLY A 396 -12.55 -13.59 -1.90
C GLY A 396 -13.38 -12.76 -0.91
N LEU A 397 -12.97 -11.54 -0.57
CA LEU A 397 -13.85 -10.63 0.17
C LEU A 397 -15.04 -10.22 -0.72
N ARG A 398 -16.25 -10.16 -0.16
CA ARG A 398 -17.45 -9.75 -0.92
C ARG A 398 -17.34 -8.32 -1.42
N ALA A 399 -17.79 -8.04 -2.65
CA ALA A 399 -17.67 -6.72 -3.27
C ALA A 399 -18.26 -5.55 -2.45
N PRO A 400 -19.50 -5.65 -1.88
CA PRO A 400 -20.03 -4.62 -0.99
C PRO A 400 -19.14 -4.35 0.22
N THR A 401 -18.65 -5.42 0.86
CA THR A 401 -17.77 -5.33 2.02
C THR A 401 -16.41 -4.73 1.64
N ALA A 402 -15.86 -5.08 0.48
CA ALA A 402 -14.61 -4.52 -0.02
C ALA A 402 -14.69 -3.00 -0.22
N LEU A 403 -15.77 -2.49 -0.83
CA LEU A 403 -15.99 -1.05 -0.96
C LEU A 403 -16.23 -0.37 0.39
N ALA A 404 -17.05 -0.99 1.25
CA ALA A 404 -17.31 -0.51 2.60
C ALA A 404 -16.03 -0.45 3.45
N SER A 405 -15.07 -1.35 3.20
CA SER A 405 -13.82 -1.44 3.97
C SER A 405 -12.93 -0.20 3.86
N VAL A 406 -13.13 0.65 2.85
CA VAL A 406 -12.40 1.92 2.65
C VAL A 406 -13.30 3.16 2.72
N THR A 407 -14.58 3.01 3.07
CA THR A 407 -15.57 4.11 3.07
C THR A 407 -16.40 4.13 4.37
N SER A 408 -17.54 3.45 4.40
CA SER A 408 -18.50 3.48 5.51
C SER A 408 -18.00 2.77 6.77
N THR A 409 -17.26 1.66 6.63
CA THR A 409 -16.74 0.91 7.77
C THR A 409 -15.73 1.74 8.57
N PRO A 410 -14.65 2.29 7.99
CA PRO A 410 -13.72 3.14 8.74
C PRO A 410 -14.40 4.37 9.34
N ALA A 411 -15.32 5.03 8.63
CA ALA A 411 -16.10 6.16 9.16
C ALA A 411 -16.84 5.79 10.46
N ARG A 412 -17.54 4.65 10.47
CA ARG A 412 -18.26 4.14 11.65
C ARG A 412 -17.34 3.79 12.80
N ILE A 413 -16.20 3.14 12.53
CA ILE A 413 -15.24 2.75 13.58
C ILE A 413 -14.59 3.98 14.23
N LEU A 414 -14.30 5.02 13.45
CA LEU A 414 -13.82 6.31 13.94
C LEU A 414 -14.89 7.11 14.72
N GLY A 415 -16.17 6.76 14.59
CA GLY A 415 -17.29 7.50 15.15
C GLY A 415 -17.63 8.78 14.38
N MET A 416 -17.36 8.78 13.06
CA MET A 416 -17.53 9.91 12.14
C MET A 416 -18.57 9.62 11.03
N ASP A 417 -19.34 8.54 11.17
CA ASP A 417 -20.38 8.09 10.23
C ASP A 417 -21.61 9.01 10.17
N HIS A 418 -21.69 10.02 11.05
CA HIS A 418 -22.67 11.10 10.93
C HIS A 418 -22.26 12.18 9.91
N ARG A 419 -21.00 12.17 9.44
CA ARG A 419 -20.47 13.16 8.48
C ARG A 419 -20.04 12.55 7.15
N ILE A 420 -19.32 11.42 7.21
CA ILE A 420 -18.59 10.86 6.07
C ILE A 420 -18.89 9.37 5.88
N GLY A 421 -18.40 8.78 4.78
CA GLY A 421 -18.51 7.35 4.49
C GLY A 421 -19.81 6.93 3.78
N HIS A 422 -20.74 7.87 3.54
CA HIS A 422 -22.01 7.62 2.86
C HIS A 422 -22.37 8.76 1.90
N VAL A 423 -23.03 8.45 0.78
CA VAL A 423 -23.67 9.44 -0.10
C VAL A 423 -25.12 9.58 0.33
N LYS A 424 -25.37 10.51 1.25
CA LYS A 424 -26.69 10.70 1.87
C LYS A 424 -26.94 12.17 2.19
N GLU A 425 -28.20 12.60 2.15
CA GLU A 425 -28.57 13.97 2.48
C GLU A 425 -28.12 14.39 3.89
N GLY A 426 -27.59 15.61 4.01
CA GLY A 426 -27.07 16.18 5.25
C GLY A 426 -25.68 15.69 5.66
N TYR A 427 -25.04 14.84 4.85
CA TYR A 427 -23.64 14.44 5.01
C TYR A 427 -22.73 15.47 4.36
N ASP A 428 -21.45 15.45 4.73
CA ASP A 428 -20.46 16.31 4.11
C ASP A 428 -20.29 15.93 2.63
N ALA A 429 -20.09 16.92 1.76
CA ALA A 429 -19.96 16.75 0.32
C ALA A 429 -18.57 16.19 -0.09
N ASP A 430 -18.27 14.99 0.43
CA ASP A 430 -17.05 14.24 0.17
C ASP A 430 -17.38 13.05 -0.74
N ILE A 431 -17.18 13.21 -2.05
CA ILE A 431 -17.56 12.20 -3.05
C ILE A 431 -16.49 12.05 -4.13
N VAL A 432 -16.44 10.88 -4.74
CA VAL A 432 -15.51 10.56 -5.84
C VAL A 432 -16.29 10.07 -7.03
N LEU A 433 -16.03 10.67 -8.19
CA LEU A 433 -16.52 10.19 -9.48
C LEU A 433 -15.43 9.37 -10.15
N TRP A 434 -15.74 8.16 -10.58
CA TRP A 434 -14.80 7.17 -11.11
C TRP A 434 -15.02 6.93 -12.60
N ASP A 435 -13.95 6.59 -13.31
CA ASP A 435 -14.00 6.25 -14.74
C ASP A 435 -14.52 4.84 -15.04
N SER A 436 -14.49 3.97 -14.03
CA SER A 436 -14.81 2.54 -14.08
C SER A 436 -15.37 2.12 -12.73
N HIS A 437 -15.82 0.87 -12.63
CA HIS A 437 -16.26 0.32 -11.36
C HIS A 437 -15.09 0.44 -10.34
N PRO A 438 -15.31 0.91 -9.10
CA PRO A 438 -14.20 1.19 -8.18
C PRO A 438 -13.38 -0.05 -7.80
N LEU A 439 -13.97 -1.25 -7.88
CA LEU A 439 -13.22 -2.51 -7.70
C LEU A 439 -12.46 -2.99 -8.94
N ALA A 440 -12.59 -2.34 -10.10
CA ALA A 440 -11.82 -2.69 -11.29
C ALA A 440 -10.37 -2.23 -11.16
N LEU A 441 -9.43 -3.05 -11.66
CA LEU A 441 -8.01 -2.72 -11.65
C LEU A 441 -7.78 -1.38 -12.36
N GLY A 442 -6.99 -0.50 -11.73
CA GLY A 442 -6.68 0.80 -12.31
C GLY A 442 -7.78 1.85 -12.16
N ALA A 443 -8.90 1.59 -11.47
CA ALA A 443 -9.99 2.56 -11.23
C ALA A 443 -9.43 3.96 -10.90
N THR A 444 -9.73 4.94 -11.75
CA THR A 444 -9.11 6.27 -11.71
C THR A 444 -10.19 7.33 -11.42
N PRO A 445 -10.01 8.21 -10.42
CA PRO A 445 -10.93 9.30 -10.17
C PRO A 445 -10.98 10.30 -11.34
N GLN A 446 -12.19 10.54 -11.86
CA GLN A 446 -12.47 11.64 -12.78
C GLN A 446 -12.55 12.97 -12.04
N GLN A 447 -13.10 12.97 -10.82
CA GLN A 447 -13.11 14.14 -9.94
C GLN A 447 -13.25 13.69 -8.49
N VAL A 448 -12.66 14.45 -7.58
CA VAL A 448 -12.77 14.26 -6.13
C VAL A 448 -13.26 15.56 -5.53
N PHE A 449 -14.38 15.49 -4.82
CA PHE A 449 -14.93 16.61 -4.07
C PHE A 449 -14.65 16.41 -2.59
N ILE A 450 -14.17 17.45 -1.91
CA ILE A 450 -14.00 17.49 -0.45
C ILE A 450 -14.66 18.78 0.02
N ASP A 451 -15.59 18.68 0.97
CA ASP A 451 -16.44 19.80 1.39
C ASP A 451 -17.15 20.49 0.19
N GLY A 452 -17.46 19.72 -0.87
CA GLY A 452 -18.10 20.22 -2.10
C GLY A 452 -17.14 20.93 -3.08
N ILE A 453 -15.85 20.99 -2.77
CA ILE A 453 -14.84 21.66 -3.60
C ILE A 453 -14.09 20.63 -4.45
N ALA A 454 -14.06 20.83 -5.76
CA ALA A 454 -13.28 20.01 -6.69
C ALA A 454 -11.78 20.09 -6.39
N GLN A 455 -11.10 18.94 -6.34
CA GLN A 455 -9.68 18.86 -5.99
C GLN A 455 -8.76 18.53 -7.17
N LEU A 456 -9.29 17.90 -8.23
CA LEU A 456 -8.51 17.52 -9.41
C LEU A 456 -8.56 18.62 -10.47
N PRO A 457 -7.52 18.73 -11.33
CA PRO A 457 -7.52 19.68 -12.45
C PRO A 457 -8.79 19.52 -13.30
N VAL A 458 -9.44 20.62 -13.61
CA VAL A 458 -10.75 20.64 -14.28
C VAL A 458 -10.59 20.93 -15.77
N GLY A 459 -11.12 20.05 -16.61
CA GLY A 459 -11.31 20.27 -18.05
C GLY A 459 -12.56 21.10 -18.36
N PRO A 460 -12.86 21.36 -19.65
CA PRO A 460 -14.01 22.18 -20.06
C PRO A 460 -15.39 21.66 -19.60
N ASP A 461 -15.48 20.36 -19.28
CA ASP A 461 -16.67 19.63 -18.87
C ASP A 461 -16.82 19.49 -17.34
N GLY A 462 -15.91 20.06 -16.56
CA GLY A 462 -15.92 19.93 -15.09
C GLY A 462 -15.18 18.69 -14.56
N LEU A 463 -14.62 17.85 -15.44
CA LEU A 463 -13.99 16.57 -15.10
C LEU A 463 -12.47 16.61 -15.33
N SER A 464 -11.74 15.65 -14.77
CA SER A 464 -10.30 15.54 -14.99
C SER A 464 -9.99 15.30 -16.46
N ALA A 465 -9.09 16.11 -17.01
CA ALA A 465 -8.65 16.02 -18.40
C ALA A 465 -7.76 14.81 -18.71
N HIS A 466 -7.47 13.97 -17.71
CA HIS A 466 -6.39 12.95 -17.77
C HIS A 466 -6.87 11.56 -17.35
N VAL A 467 -8.07 11.17 -17.76
CA VAL A 467 -8.66 9.86 -17.45
C VAL A 467 -8.41 8.89 -18.61
N PRO A 468 -7.85 7.69 -18.35
CA PRO A 468 -7.64 6.71 -19.41
C PRO A 468 -8.96 6.13 -19.90
N LEU A 469 -9.06 5.85 -21.20
CA LEU A 469 -10.21 5.13 -21.76
C LEU A 469 -10.17 3.67 -21.31
N LYS A 470 -11.28 3.18 -20.75
CA LYS A 470 -11.39 1.80 -20.25
C LYS A 470 -12.43 0.98 -21.00
N PRO A 471 -12.18 -0.33 -21.20
CA PRO A 471 -13.17 -1.22 -21.82
C PRO A 471 -14.47 -1.31 -21.01
N ALA A 472 -15.59 -1.59 -21.68
CA ALA A 472 -16.90 -1.72 -21.05
C ALA A 472 -16.94 -2.79 -19.93
N ALA A 473 -16.09 -3.82 -20.01
CA ALA A 473 -15.97 -4.84 -18.96
C ALA A 473 -15.55 -4.27 -17.58
N PHE A 474 -14.86 -3.12 -17.56
CA PHE A 474 -14.42 -2.45 -16.34
C PHE A 474 -15.55 -1.67 -15.66
N GLN A 475 -16.73 -1.57 -16.28
CA GLN A 475 -17.91 -0.93 -15.68
C GLN A 475 -18.71 -1.87 -14.77
N SER A 476 -18.38 -3.16 -14.74
CA SER A 476 -18.99 -4.15 -13.86
C SER A 476 -18.04 -4.59 -12.74
N VAL A 477 -18.61 -5.13 -11.65
CA VAL A 477 -17.84 -5.78 -10.58
C VAL A 477 -16.95 -6.87 -11.20
N PRO A 478 -15.63 -6.87 -10.97
CA PRO A 478 -14.76 -7.94 -11.44
C PRO A 478 -15.19 -9.30 -10.88
N ARG A 479 -14.92 -10.36 -11.64
CA ARG A 479 -15.16 -11.73 -11.14
C ARG A 479 -13.98 -12.17 -10.31
N THR A 480 -14.24 -12.75 -9.15
CA THR A 480 -13.19 -13.29 -8.27
C THR A 480 -12.92 -14.76 -8.62
N PRO A 481 -11.66 -15.21 -8.73
CA PRO A 481 -11.32 -16.62 -8.82
C PRO A 481 -11.74 -17.38 -7.56
N ASN A 482 -11.99 -18.69 -7.67
CA ASN A 482 -12.27 -19.50 -6.48
C ASN A 482 -10.96 -19.75 -5.71
N PHE A 483 -10.92 -19.35 -4.44
CA PHE A 483 -9.81 -19.58 -3.50
C PHE A 483 -10.27 -20.29 -2.21
N ASP A 484 -11.36 -21.07 -2.26
CA ASP A 484 -11.96 -21.71 -1.08
C ASP A 484 -10.99 -22.67 -0.39
N ALA A 485 -10.22 -23.45 -1.16
CA ALA A 485 -9.26 -24.41 -0.61
C ALA A 485 -8.06 -23.70 0.02
N GLU A 486 -7.57 -22.65 -0.61
CA GLU A 486 -6.43 -21.84 -0.17
C GLU A 486 -6.78 -21.04 1.09
N ALA A 487 -7.99 -20.47 1.15
CA ALA A 487 -8.50 -19.79 2.33
C ALA A 487 -8.68 -20.75 3.51
N GLN A 488 -9.20 -21.95 3.27
CA GLN A 488 -9.33 -22.98 4.31
C GLN A 488 -7.95 -23.45 4.80
N ALA A 489 -7.01 -23.71 3.87
CA ALA A 489 -5.65 -24.09 4.20
C ALA A 489 -4.91 -23.01 5.01
N ALA A 490 -5.16 -21.73 4.74
CA ALA A 490 -4.61 -20.64 5.54
C ALA A 490 -5.04 -20.74 7.02
N VAL A 491 -6.27 -21.20 7.30
CA VAL A 491 -6.74 -21.42 8.68
C VAL A 491 -6.21 -22.74 9.24
N ASP A 492 -6.33 -23.84 8.50
CA ASP A 492 -5.97 -25.19 8.96
C ASP A 492 -4.48 -25.33 9.32
N TYR A 493 -3.63 -24.52 8.70
CA TYR A 493 -2.18 -24.50 8.92
C TYR A 493 -1.69 -23.27 9.70
N ASP A 494 -2.57 -22.59 10.44
CA ASP A 494 -2.24 -21.41 11.26
C ASP A 494 -1.49 -20.31 10.46
N GLY A 495 -1.87 -20.10 9.21
CA GLY A 495 -1.24 -19.11 8.31
C GLY A 495 0.04 -19.57 7.63
N LEU A 496 0.43 -20.83 7.81
CA LEU A 496 1.58 -21.44 7.14
C LEU A 496 1.17 -22.64 6.28
N PRO A 497 0.25 -22.49 5.31
CA PRO A 497 -0.07 -23.57 4.40
C PRO A 497 1.19 -24.07 3.65
N PRO A 498 1.24 -25.35 3.26
CA PRO A 498 2.25 -25.85 2.33
C PRO A 498 2.07 -25.13 0.98
N LEU A 499 3.16 -24.60 0.44
CA LEU A 499 3.13 -23.78 -0.79
C LEU A 499 3.96 -24.43 -1.92
N GLU A 500 4.64 -25.52 -1.63
CA GLU A 500 5.41 -26.27 -2.60
C GLU A 500 4.48 -26.81 -3.70
N PRO A 501 4.82 -26.60 -4.99
CA PRO A 501 4.01 -27.10 -6.09
C PRO A 501 4.00 -28.62 -6.14
N SER A 502 2.92 -29.17 -6.72
CA SER A 502 2.93 -30.56 -7.18
C SER A 502 3.62 -30.62 -8.55
N SER A 503 4.81 -31.20 -8.62
CA SER A 503 5.61 -31.28 -9.86
C SER A 503 5.32 -32.57 -10.63
N GLU A 504 4.81 -32.43 -11.86
CA GLU A 504 4.56 -33.54 -12.79
C GLU A 504 5.60 -33.59 -13.90
N ALA A 505 6.33 -34.70 -13.99
CA ALA A 505 7.30 -34.97 -15.06
C ALA A 505 6.67 -35.69 -16.28
N GLY A 506 5.43 -36.17 -16.12
CA GLY A 506 4.68 -36.90 -17.13
C GLY A 506 4.06 -36.01 -18.20
N ARG A 507 2.98 -36.51 -18.83
CA ARG A 507 2.20 -35.78 -19.82
C ARG A 507 1.12 -34.95 -19.12
N VAL A 508 1.08 -33.65 -19.40
CA VAL A 508 0.04 -32.74 -18.91
C VAL A 508 -0.72 -32.17 -20.10
N VAL A 509 -2.05 -32.22 -20.05
CA VAL A 509 -2.94 -31.71 -21.10
C VAL A 509 -3.72 -30.52 -20.55
N PHE A 510 -3.46 -29.34 -21.11
CA PHE A 510 -4.23 -28.14 -20.85
C PHE A 510 -5.40 -28.07 -21.82
N ALA A 511 -6.62 -28.04 -21.29
CA ALA A 511 -7.85 -27.94 -22.05
C ALA A 511 -8.42 -26.51 -22.00
N ASN A 512 -9.29 -26.20 -22.97
CA ASN A 512 -9.99 -24.91 -23.09
C ASN A 512 -9.06 -23.68 -23.11
N VAL A 513 -7.94 -23.79 -23.83
CA VAL A 513 -6.95 -22.71 -23.98
C VAL A 513 -7.43 -21.70 -25.02
N SER A 514 -7.53 -20.44 -24.65
CA SER A 514 -8.00 -19.34 -25.52
C SER A 514 -6.89 -18.67 -26.33
N ALA A 515 -5.67 -18.64 -25.81
CA ALA A 515 -4.49 -18.07 -26.48
C ALA A 515 -3.19 -18.68 -25.95
N ILE A 516 -2.16 -18.69 -26.80
CA ILE A 516 -0.78 -18.95 -26.39
C ILE A 516 0.08 -17.77 -26.80
N TYR A 517 0.82 -17.22 -25.84
CA TYR A 517 1.82 -16.20 -26.01
C TYR A 517 3.19 -16.88 -26.05
N LEU A 518 3.80 -16.92 -27.23
CA LEU A 518 5.13 -17.50 -27.43
C LEU A 518 6.18 -16.39 -27.61
N ARG A 519 7.39 -16.64 -27.12
CA ARG A 519 8.54 -15.78 -27.38
C ARG A 519 8.92 -15.87 -28.86
N ASP A 520 9.15 -14.72 -29.50
CA ASP A 520 9.86 -14.62 -30.78
C ASP A 520 11.12 -13.75 -30.60
N GLY A 521 12.05 -13.78 -31.55
CA GLY A 521 13.36 -13.11 -31.45
C GLY A 521 13.32 -11.59 -31.17
N ALA A 522 12.15 -10.94 -31.22
CA ALA A 522 11.92 -9.52 -30.96
C ALA A 522 10.77 -9.21 -29.96
N GLY A 523 10.00 -10.20 -29.48
CA GLY A 523 8.88 -9.96 -28.55
C GLY A 523 8.02 -11.19 -28.22
N THR A 524 6.73 -10.97 -27.92
CA THR A 524 5.76 -12.02 -27.58
C THR A 524 4.67 -12.08 -28.66
N ASN A 525 4.59 -13.20 -29.39
CA ASN A 525 3.58 -13.44 -30.43
C ASN A 525 2.38 -14.23 -29.90
N VAL A 526 1.19 -13.92 -30.42
CA VAL A 526 -0.08 -14.58 -30.02
C VAL A 526 -0.50 -15.61 -31.07
N LEU A 527 -0.73 -16.84 -30.64
CA LEU A 527 -1.31 -17.90 -31.45
C LEU A 527 -2.84 -17.97 -31.28
N PRO A 528 -3.59 -18.34 -32.33
CA PRO A 528 -5.04 -18.50 -32.29
C PRO A 528 -5.46 -19.62 -31.30
N PRO A 529 -6.72 -19.62 -30.81
CA PRO A 529 -7.21 -20.51 -29.76
C PRO A 529 -6.94 -21.97 -30.10
N PRO A 530 -5.98 -22.62 -29.41
CA PRO A 530 -5.64 -24.00 -29.72
C PRO A 530 -6.68 -24.97 -29.13
N GLY A 531 -7.45 -24.57 -28.12
CA GLY A 531 -8.34 -25.47 -27.40
C GLY A 531 -7.59 -26.46 -26.51
N PHE A 532 -6.59 -27.18 -27.05
CA PHE A 532 -5.73 -28.12 -26.32
C PHE A 532 -4.25 -27.82 -26.51
N VAL A 533 -3.48 -27.95 -25.44
CA VAL A 533 -2.01 -27.88 -25.43
C VAL A 533 -1.47 -29.06 -24.64
N VAL A 534 -0.56 -29.83 -25.25
CA VAL A 534 0.06 -30.99 -24.60
C VAL A 534 1.51 -30.68 -24.27
N VAL A 535 1.85 -30.89 -23.00
CA VAL A 535 3.20 -30.67 -22.46
C VAL A 535 3.76 -32.01 -21.98
N GLU A 536 5.00 -32.30 -22.36
CA GLU A 536 5.77 -33.44 -21.82
C GLU A 536 7.15 -32.96 -21.41
N LYS A 537 7.63 -33.41 -20.24
CA LYS A 537 8.96 -33.03 -19.73
C LYS A 537 9.18 -31.51 -19.73
N GLY A 538 8.14 -30.74 -19.40
CA GLY A 538 8.20 -29.29 -19.37
C GLY A 538 8.25 -28.59 -20.73
N GLU A 539 8.12 -29.30 -21.85
CA GLU A 539 8.11 -28.71 -23.20
C GLU A 539 6.75 -28.87 -23.87
N VAL A 540 6.32 -27.85 -24.62
CA VAL A 540 5.09 -27.91 -25.43
C VAL A 540 5.34 -28.83 -26.63
N VAL A 541 4.69 -29.99 -26.65
CA VAL A 541 4.84 -31.00 -27.71
C VAL A 541 3.95 -30.70 -28.91
N CYS A 542 2.71 -30.29 -28.64
CA CYS A 542 1.74 -29.94 -29.68
C CYS A 542 0.68 -28.97 -29.13
N HIS A 543 -0.01 -28.29 -30.04
CA HIS A 543 -1.16 -27.44 -29.73
C HIS A 543 -2.23 -27.53 -30.84
N GLY A 544 -3.50 -27.33 -30.51
CA GLY A 544 -4.55 -27.31 -31.53
C GLY A 544 -4.93 -28.68 -32.08
N GLY A 545 -5.47 -28.67 -33.31
CA GLY A 545 -5.83 -29.89 -34.04
C GLY A 545 -4.64 -30.83 -34.33
N SER A 546 -3.40 -30.36 -34.16
CA SER A 546 -2.20 -31.21 -34.27
C SER A 546 -2.08 -32.24 -33.14
N CYS A 547 -2.84 -32.09 -32.05
CA CYS A 547 -2.79 -32.96 -30.88
C CYS A 547 -3.79 -34.12 -30.88
N ALA A 548 -4.61 -34.29 -31.92
CA ALA A 548 -5.77 -35.20 -31.89
C ALA A 548 -5.43 -36.68 -31.54
N GLY A 549 -4.20 -37.15 -31.78
CA GLY A 549 -3.75 -38.50 -31.40
C GLY A 549 -3.00 -38.60 -30.05
N SER A 550 -2.73 -37.47 -29.38
CA SER A 550 -1.89 -37.40 -28.17
C SER A 550 -2.69 -37.20 -26.88
N VAL A 551 -4.00 -36.94 -26.98
CA VAL A 551 -4.89 -36.64 -25.85
C VAL A 551 -5.41 -37.92 -25.16
N ASP A 552 -5.51 -39.06 -25.86
CA ASP A 552 -6.13 -40.31 -25.35
C ASP A 552 -5.20 -41.20 -24.48
N GLY A 553 -4.29 -40.61 -23.69
CA GLY A 553 -3.41 -41.36 -22.78
C GLY A 553 -4.03 -41.58 -21.40
N SER A 554 -3.99 -42.82 -20.87
CA SER A 554 -4.49 -43.14 -19.51
C SER A 554 -3.70 -42.50 -18.36
N ASP A 555 -2.49 -42.01 -18.65
CA ASP A 555 -1.51 -41.54 -17.66
C ASP A 555 -1.28 -40.00 -17.75
N ALA A 556 -2.17 -39.27 -18.44
CA ALA A 556 -2.06 -37.82 -18.60
C ALA A 556 -2.82 -37.06 -17.50
N VAL A 557 -2.20 -36.03 -16.93
CA VAL A 557 -2.87 -35.11 -16.00
C VAL A 557 -3.60 -34.03 -16.80
N PHE A 558 -4.90 -33.88 -16.56
CA PHE A 558 -5.75 -32.92 -17.26
C PHE A 558 -5.99 -31.67 -16.41
N VAL A 559 -5.76 -30.49 -16.99
CA VAL A 559 -6.01 -29.19 -16.36
C VAL A 559 -6.88 -28.35 -17.29
N ASP A 560 -8.07 -27.96 -16.84
CA ASP A 560 -8.98 -27.11 -17.62
C ASP A 560 -8.68 -25.63 -17.34
N LEU A 561 -8.23 -24.90 -18.37
CA LEU A 561 -7.93 -23.48 -18.24
C LEU A 561 -9.17 -22.56 -18.22
N GLN A 562 -10.36 -23.10 -18.46
CA GLN A 562 -11.64 -22.37 -18.45
C GLN A 562 -11.62 -21.11 -19.32
N GLY A 563 -11.02 -21.19 -20.51
CA GLY A 563 -10.84 -20.05 -21.41
C GLY A 563 -9.64 -19.16 -21.08
N GLY A 564 -8.75 -19.60 -20.20
CA GLY A 564 -7.49 -18.94 -19.90
C GLY A 564 -6.41 -19.16 -20.96
N MET A 565 -5.17 -18.77 -20.66
CA MET A 565 -4.09 -18.66 -21.65
C MET A 565 -2.76 -19.21 -21.11
N ILE A 566 -1.83 -19.48 -22.02
CA ILE A 566 -0.45 -19.83 -21.69
C ILE A 566 0.48 -18.72 -22.19
N GLY A 567 1.45 -18.29 -21.39
CA GLY A 567 2.40 -17.26 -21.79
C GLY A 567 3.75 -17.33 -21.08
N PRO A 568 4.70 -16.44 -21.38
CA PRO A 568 6.04 -16.46 -20.76
C PRO A 568 5.98 -16.24 -19.25
N GLY A 569 6.82 -16.94 -18.49
CA GLY A 569 7.01 -16.67 -17.06
C GLY A 569 7.47 -15.23 -16.80
N LEU A 570 7.08 -14.70 -15.64
CA LEU A 570 7.42 -13.36 -15.21
C LEU A 570 8.80 -13.34 -14.53
N VAL A 571 9.46 -12.20 -14.64
CA VAL A 571 10.79 -11.94 -14.06
C VAL A 571 10.67 -10.78 -13.08
N THR A 572 11.36 -10.85 -11.95
CA THR A 572 11.40 -9.76 -10.96
C THR A 572 12.83 -9.32 -10.65
N TYR A 573 13.00 -8.02 -10.40
CA TYR A 573 14.26 -7.41 -9.97
C TYR A 573 13.96 -6.22 -9.04
N GLY A 574 14.91 -5.90 -8.15
CA GLY A 574 14.90 -4.70 -7.32
C GLY A 574 14.79 -5.01 -5.82
N SER A 575 14.08 -6.08 -5.46
CA SER A 575 13.97 -6.54 -4.08
C SER A 575 15.03 -7.61 -3.77
N PRO A 576 15.37 -7.84 -2.49
CA PRO A 576 16.26 -8.90 -2.05
C PRO A 576 15.61 -10.31 -2.10
N LEU A 577 14.65 -10.54 -3.01
CA LEU A 577 14.00 -11.85 -3.18
C LEU A 577 15.07 -12.93 -3.46
N GLY A 578 15.11 -13.95 -2.61
CA GLY A 578 16.13 -15.02 -2.69
C GLY A 578 17.41 -14.75 -1.90
N LEU A 579 17.56 -13.59 -1.24
CA LEU A 579 18.61 -13.32 -0.26
C LEU A 579 18.08 -13.15 1.17
N GLU A 580 16.76 -13.18 1.35
CA GLU A 580 16.11 -13.13 2.65
C GLU A 580 14.81 -13.95 2.72
N HIS A 581 14.42 -14.34 3.94
CA HIS A 581 13.11 -14.92 4.23
C HIS A 581 12.17 -13.94 4.97
N ILE A 582 12.70 -13.16 5.91
CA ILE A 582 11.93 -12.18 6.68
C ILE A 582 12.77 -10.90 6.78
N ASN A 583 12.37 -9.85 6.04
CA ASN A 583 13.11 -8.59 5.92
C ASN A 583 13.55 -8.00 7.27
N GLY A 584 12.63 -7.89 8.22
CA GLY A 584 12.85 -7.32 9.54
C GLY A 584 13.56 -8.23 10.54
N GLU A 585 14.06 -9.41 10.12
CA GLU A 585 14.75 -10.37 10.96
C GLU A 585 16.15 -10.68 10.41
N ASP A 586 17.15 -10.04 11.00
CA ASP A 586 18.57 -10.11 10.60
C ASP A 586 19.10 -11.55 10.49
N SER A 587 18.58 -12.49 11.29
CA SER A 587 19.00 -13.90 11.27
C SER A 587 18.49 -14.69 10.05
N THR A 588 17.63 -14.08 9.23
CA THR A 588 16.98 -14.72 8.07
C THR A 588 17.37 -14.10 6.73
N ARG A 589 18.36 -13.21 6.72
CA ARG A 589 18.88 -12.56 5.51
C ARG A 589 20.37 -12.85 5.34
N ASP A 590 20.85 -12.72 4.11
CA ASP A 590 22.28 -12.86 3.76
C ASP A 590 23.16 -11.82 4.46
N GLY A 591 22.56 -10.67 4.80
CA GLY A 591 23.21 -9.55 5.49
C GLY A 591 23.42 -8.35 4.57
N THR A 592 23.82 -7.22 5.16
CA THR A 592 24.05 -5.98 4.39
C THR A 592 25.55 -5.72 4.23
N LEU A 593 25.95 -5.28 3.04
CA LEU A 593 27.32 -4.89 2.76
C LEU A 593 27.66 -3.50 3.33
N PRO A 594 28.84 -3.33 3.95
CA PRO A 594 29.30 -2.03 4.39
C PRO A 594 29.70 -1.17 3.17
N ASN A 595 29.56 0.16 3.30
CA ASN A 595 29.94 1.09 2.25
C ASN A 595 31.45 0.98 1.94
N ARG A 596 31.77 0.52 0.72
CA ARG A 596 33.11 0.24 0.20
C ARG A 596 34.00 1.47 -0.02
N LEU A 597 33.43 2.67 -0.08
CA LEU A 597 34.23 3.90 -0.19
C LEU A 597 34.87 4.31 1.15
N ARG A 598 34.37 3.77 2.27
CA ARG A 598 34.85 4.10 3.62
C ARG A 598 35.47 2.92 4.35
N ASN A 599 34.98 1.72 4.06
CA ASN A 599 35.37 0.51 4.76
C ASN A 599 35.99 -0.48 3.78
N SER A 600 37.30 -0.71 3.94
CA SER A 600 37.98 -1.77 3.20
C SER A 600 37.47 -3.14 3.64
N PRO A 601 37.19 -4.05 2.70
CA PRO A 601 36.89 -5.45 3.01
C PRO A 601 38.07 -6.10 3.74
N SER A 602 37.80 -7.17 4.48
CA SER A 602 38.88 -7.98 5.06
C SER A 602 39.85 -8.44 3.97
N ALA A 603 41.16 -8.42 4.27
CA ALA A 603 42.16 -8.97 3.35
C ALA A 603 41.88 -10.43 2.98
N ILE A 604 41.19 -11.18 3.85
CA ILE A 604 40.78 -12.57 3.61
C ILE A 604 39.84 -12.69 2.41
N VAL A 605 38.96 -11.71 2.20
CA VAL A 605 37.99 -11.72 1.09
C VAL A 605 38.49 -10.95 -0.14
N GLY A 606 39.77 -10.58 -0.18
CA GLY A 606 40.38 -9.88 -1.31
C GLY A 606 40.66 -8.39 -1.10
N GLY A 607 40.39 -7.84 0.11
CA GLY A 607 40.63 -6.43 0.41
C GLY A 607 39.88 -5.51 -0.57
N ASP A 608 40.47 -4.39 -0.95
CA ASP A 608 39.82 -3.39 -1.82
C ASP A 608 39.50 -3.89 -3.24
N GLY A 609 40.08 -5.01 -3.67
CA GLY A 609 39.79 -5.64 -4.97
C GLY A 609 38.63 -6.63 -4.95
N ALA A 610 37.96 -6.81 -3.80
CA ALA A 610 36.90 -7.80 -3.61
C ALA A 610 35.56 -7.34 -4.21
N LEU A 611 34.86 -8.27 -4.85
CA LEU A 611 33.47 -8.09 -5.29
C LEU A 611 32.62 -9.21 -4.67
N ILE A 612 31.42 -8.89 -4.17
CA ILE A 612 30.54 -9.87 -3.52
C ILE A 612 29.54 -10.41 -4.53
N HIS A 613 29.30 -11.71 -4.46
CA HIS A 613 28.45 -12.43 -5.40
C HIS A 613 27.13 -12.77 -4.71
N ALA A 614 26.01 -12.24 -5.21
CA ALA A 614 24.69 -12.60 -4.69
C ALA A 614 24.42 -14.11 -4.81
N PHE A 615 25.04 -14.74 -5.81
CA PHE A 615 25.00 -16.19 -6.02
C PHE A 615 25.33 -16.99 -4.74
N ASP A 616 26.27 -16.54 -3.92
CA ASP A 616 26.72 -17.26 -2.73
C ASP A 616 25.70 -17.21 -1.59
N GLY A 617 24.97 -16.10 -1.48
CA GLY A 617 23.94 -15.86 -0.46
C GLY A 617 22.55 -16.38 -0.80
N LEU A 618 22.36 -17.02 -1.97
CA LEU A 618 21.04 -17.47 -2.41
C LEU A 618 20.38 -18.46 -1.44
N GLN A 619 19.21 -18.08 -0.97
CA GLN A 619 18.30 -18.85 -0.13
C GLN A 619 17.08 -19.25 -0.97
N TYR A 620 16.63 -20.50 -0.80
CA TYR A 620 15.52 -21.08 -1.56
C TYR A 620 14.37 -21.48 -0.63
N ALA A 621 13.21 -21.76 -1.22
CA ALA A 621 11.96 -22.08 -0.53
C ALA A 621 11.50 -21.04 0.51
N SER A 622 11.82 -19.76 0.31
CA SER A 622 11.19 -18.69 1.09
C SER A 622 9.71 -18.57 0.72
N ARG A 623 8.87 -18.13 1.68
CA ARG A 623 7.42 -18.06 1.44
C ARG A 623 7.07 -17.06 0.36
N ASP A 624 7.69 -15.88 0.36
CA ASP A 624 7.45 -14.89 -0.69
C ASP A 624 7.89 -15.39 -2.06
N MET A 625 8.96 -16.21 -2.15
CA MET A 625 9.37 -16.84 -3.41
C MET A 625 8.34 -17.87 -3.91
N LEU A 626 7.81 -18.71 -3.01
CA LEU A 626 6.78 -19.68 -3.37
C LEU A 626 5.45 -18.98 -3.75
N ILE A 627 5.07 -17.91 -3.06
CA ILE A 627 3.90 -17.10 -3.40
C ILE A 627 4.11 -16.38 -4.75
N ALA A 628 5.31 -15.87 -5.01
CA ALA A 628 5.67 -15.30 -6.30
C ALA A 628 5.54 -16.34 -7.43
N LEU A 629 5.95 -17.58 -7.18
CA LEU A 629 5.74 -18.69 -8.11
C LEU A 629 4.26 -18.95 -8.39
N HIS A 630 3.40 -18.96 -7.36
CA HIS A 630 1.94 -19.08 -7.49
C HIS A 630 1.31 -17.87 -8.23
N ALA A 631 2.03 -16.75 -8.31
CA ALA A 631 1.64 -15.58 -9.10
C ALA A 631 2.24 -15.54 -10.51
N GLY A 632 3.06 -16.54 -10.87
CA GLY A 632 3.63 -16.70 -12.21
C GLY A 632 5.03 -16.08 -12.38
N VAL A 633 5.67 -15.64 -11.29
CA VAL A 633 7.08 -15.24 -11.30
C VAL A 633 7.94 -16.50 -11.25
N THR A 634 8.61 -16.79 -12.35
CA THR A 634 9.41 -18.01 -12.51
C THR A 634 10.90 -17.74 -12.29
N ILE A 635 11.36 -16.51 -12.52
CA ILE A 635 12.76 -16.10 -12.37
C ILE A 635 12.87 -14.89 -11.46
N GLY A 636 13.67 -15.01 -10.40
CA GLY A 636 14.12 -13.89 -9.59
C GLY A 636 15.51 -13.44 -10.01
N VAL A 637 15.73 -12.13 -10.09
CA VAL A 637 17.05 -11.52 -10.29
C VAL A 637 17.36 -10.65 -9.09
N VAL A 638 18.49 -10.92 -8.44
CA VAL A 638 18.84 -10.26 -7.19
C VAL A 638 20.31 -9.84 -7.18
N ALA A 639 20.56 -8.68 -6.57
CA ALA A 639 21.89 -8.16 -6.30
C ALA A 639 22.16 -8.17 -4.79
N PRO A 640 23.43 -8.17 -4.33
CA PRO A 640 23.72 -8.09 -2.91
C PRO A 640 23.14 -6.83 -2.29
N ASP A 641 22.55 -6.94 -1.09
CA ASP A 641 22.05 -5.77 -0.36
C ASP A 641 23.22 -4.87 0.07
N ALA A 642 23.27 -3.65 -0.46
CA ALA A 642 24.31 -2.68 -0.16
C ALA A 642 23.75 -1.31 0.15
N ARG A 643 24.11 -0.79 1.32
CA ARG A 643 23.81 0.59 1.76
C ARG A 643 24.84 1.61 1.26
N GLY A 644 25.55 1.32 0.17
CA GLY A 644 26.67 2.14 -0.28
C GLY A 644 26.95 2.01 -1.78
N PHE A 645 28.03 2.66 -2.22
CA PHE A 645 28.33 2.83 -3.65
C PHE A 645 28.39 1.53 -4.45
N LEU A 646 29.04 0.49 -3.94
CA LEU A 646 29.28 -0.75 -4.69
C LEU A 646 28.51 -1.91 -4.04
N ALA A 647 27.52 -2.47 -4.76
CA ALA A 647 26.73 -3.60 -4.30
C ALA A 647 27.40 -4.94 -4.62
N GLY A 648 27.80 -5.17 -5.88
CA GLY A 648 28.50 -6.40 -6.27
C GLY A 648 27.94 -7.01 -7.55
N LEU A 649 27.95 -8.34 -7.63
CA LEU A 649 27.47 -9.09 -8.79
C LEU A 649 26.10 -9.70 -8.52
N GLY A 650 25.15 -9.41 -9.42
CA GLY A 650 23.80 -9.98 -9.36
C GLY A 650 23.74 -11.40 -9.93
N THR A 651 22.69 -12.13 -9.60
CA THR A 651 22.44 -13.51 -10.06
C THR A 651 20.97 -13.70 -10.44
N ALA A 652 20.70 -14.61 -11.37
CA ALA A 652 19.34 -15.01 -11.75
C ALA A 652 19.10 -16.47 -11.36
N PHE A 653 17.94 -16.76 -10.75
CA PHE A 653 17.57 -18.07 -10.22
C PHE A 653 16.10 -18.38 -10.44
N HIS A 654 15.74 -19.66 -10.46
CA HIS A 654 14.34 -20.10 -10.57
C HIS A 654 13.66 -20.11 -9.20
N THR A 655 12.49 -19.48 -9.12
CA THR A 655 11.66 -19.40 -7.90
C THR A 655 11.04 -20.74 -7.52
N ALA A 656 10.93 -21.69 -8.46
CA ALA A 656 10.43 -23.04 -8.19
C ALA A 656 11.48 -23.98 -7.58
N ALA A 657 12.76 -23.58 -7.56
CA ALA A 657 13.81 -24.48 -7.11
C ALA A 657 13.77 -24.67 -5.58
N PRO A 658 13.89 -25.91 -5.08
CA PRO A 658 13.89 -26.18 -3.64
C PRO A 658 15.23 -25.84 -2.96
N HIS A 659 16.34 -25.87 -3.73
CA HIS A 659 17.68 -25.55 -3.24
C HIS A 659 18.63 -25.26 -4.40
N LYS A 660 19.77 -24.62 -4.10
CA LYS A 660 20.81 -24.22 -5.07
C LYS A 660 21.36 -25.35 -5.95
N LEU A 661 21.40 -26.59 -5.45
CA LEU A 661 21.88 -27.76 -6.19
C LEU A 661 20.84 -28.40 -7.12
N ALA A 662 19.59 -27.91 -7.13
CA ALA A 662 18.55 -28.49 -7.97
C ALA A 662 18.85 -28.18 -9.44
N LYS A 663 18.42 -29.07 -10.33
CA LYS A 663 18.67 -28.91 -11.77
C LYS A 663 18.02 -27.61 -12.25
N GLY A 664 18.84 -26.72 -12.83
CA GLY A 664 18.38 -25.42 -13.28
C GLY A 664 18.01 -24.45 -12.17
N ALA A 665 18.41 -24.67 -10.91
CA ALA A 665 18.10 -23.72 -9.83
C ALA A 665 18.68 -22.32 -10.10
N VAL A 666 19.92 -22.26 -10.58
CA VAL A 666 20.58 -21.02 -10.97
C VAL A 666 20.51 -20.92 -12.50
N VAL A 667 19.84 -19.87 -12.98
CA VAL A 667 19.77 -19.53 -14.40
C VAL A 667 21.12 -19.01 -14.87
N GLN A 668 21.66 -18.05 -14.13
CA GLN A 668 22.93 -17.39 -14.46
C GLN A 668 23.62 -16.91 -13.17
N GLY A 669 24.85 -17.40 -12.95
CA GLY A 669 25.62 -17.08 -11.74
C GLY A 669 25.99 -15.61 -11.62
N ILE A 670 26.32 -14.95 -12.75
CA ILE A 670 26.68 -13.53 -12.81
C ILE A 670 25.86 -12.86 -13.91
N THR A 671 25.00 -11.90 -13.54
CA THR A 671 24.13 -11.16 -14.47
C THR A 671 24.72 -9.80 -14.84
N ALA A 672 24.90 -8.93 -13.85
CA ALA A 672 25.44 -7.58 -14.01
C ALA A 672 26.29 -7.15 -12.79
N VAL A 673 27.05 -6.06 -12.96
CA VAL A 673 27.67 -5.33 -11.85
C VAL A 673 26.67 -4.29 -11.35
N HIS A 674 26.43 -4.25 -10.05
CA HIS A 674 25.49 -3.34 -9.39
C HIS A 674 26.23 -2.28 -8.57
N VAL A 675 25.86 -1.02 -8.82
CA VAL A 675 26.37 0.18 -8.16
C VAL A 675 25.18 1.04 -7.75
N SER A 676 25.25 1.73 -6.62
CA SER A 676 24.21 2.65 -6.15
C SER A 676 24.76 4.06 -6.03
N LEU A 677 24.05 5.04 -6.61
CA LEU A 677 24.38 6.45 -6.48
C LEU A 677 23.18 7.23 -5.93
N SER A 678 23.34 7.73 -4.70
CA SER A 678 22.27 8.39 -3.96
C SER A 678 22.76 9.63 -3.22
N LEU A 679 21.86 10.62 -3.07
CA LEU A 679 22.03 11.79 -2.20
C LEU A 679 22.04 11.43 -0.71
N SER A 680 21.37 10.33 -0.34
CA SER A 680 21.26 9.84 1.04
C SER A 680 22.48 9.03 1.47
N SER A 681 23.43 8.79 0.56
CA SER A 681 24.73 8.21 0.90
C SER A 681 25.55 9.16 1.77
N ALA A 682 26.39 8.58 2.64
CA ALA A 682 27.30 9.37 3.45
C ALA A 682 28.36 10.12 2.61
N ASP A 683 28.65 9.64 1.40
CA ASP A 683 29.67 10.21 0.49
C ASP A 683 29.05 11.13 -0.54
N SER A 684 29.75 12.20 -0.92
CA SER A 684 29.24 13.14 -1.92
C SER A 684 29.04 12.45 -3.27
N VAL A 685 28.01 12.85 -4.02
CA VAL A 685 27.78 12.37 -5.41
C VAL A 685 29.04 12.54 -6.25
N SER A 686 29.77 13.64 -6.10
CA SER A 686 31.04 13.89 -6.81
C SER A 686 32.09 12.82 -6.51
N THR A 687 32.17 12.34 -5.26
CA THR A 687 33.06 11.24 -4.86
C THR A 687 32.61 9.92 -5.48
N GLN A 688 31.31 9.64 -5.47
CA GLN A 688 30.73 8.42 -6.05
C GLN A 688 30.97 8.37 -7.57
N ILE A 689 30.73 9.48 -8.29
CA ILE A 689 31.01 9.62 -9.73
C ILE A 689 32.51 9.49 -10.01
N ALA A 690 33.38 10.09 -9.19
CA ALA A 690 34.82 9.97 -9.36
C ALA A 690 35.31 8.51 -9.18
N ALA A 691 34.73 7.78 -8.22
CA ALA A 691 35.02 6.36 -8.01
C ALA A 691 34.58 5.52 -9.22
N LEU A 692 33.36 5.74 -9.74
CA LEU A 692 32.88 5.04 -10.92
C LEU A 692 33.72 5.37 -12.16
N ARG A 693 34.12 6.63 -12.34
CA ARG A 693 35.02 7.04 -13.42
C ARG A 693 36.35 6.31 -13.35
N ALA A 694 36.96 6.23 -12.17
CA ALA A 694 38.23 5.52 -12.00
C ALA A 694 38.11 4.06 -12.41
N LEU A 695 37.02 3.38 -12.06
CA LEU A 695 36.79 1.98 -12.42
C LEU A 695 36.55 1.78 -13.92
N LEU A 696 35.76 2.64 -14.56
CA LEU A 696 35.46 2.55 -16.00
C LEU A 696 36.66 2.89 -16.90
N LEU A 697 37.62 3.67 -16.40
CA LEU A 697 38.84 4.03 -17.12
C LEU A 697 40.03 3.08 -16.82
N GLY A 698 39.75 1.86 -16.34
CA GLY A 698 40.75 0.82 -16.12
C GLY A 698 41.42 0.82 -14.75
N GLY A 699 40.86 1.55 -13.77
CA GLY A 699 41.23 1.47 -12.36
C GLY A 699 40.59 0.27 -11.66
N GLY A 700 41.01 0.03 -10.41
CA GLY A 700 40.63 -1.14 -9.62
C GLY A 700 41.70 -2.22 -9.62
N SER A 701 41.62 -3.14 -8.66
CA SER A 701 42.52 -4.29 -8.52
C SER A 701 41.70 -5.54 -8.24
N GLY A 702 42.32 -6.72 -8.40
CA GLY A 702 41.63 -8.00 -8.17
C GLY A 702 40.40 -8.19 -9.06
N GLU A 703 39.40 -8.90 -8.53
CA GLU A 703 38.17 -9.21 -9.25
C GLU A 703 37.39 -7.95 -9.63
N LEU A 704 37.38 -6.92 -8.77
CA LEU A 704 36.73 -5.65 -9.06
C LEU A 704 37.21 -5.06 -10.40
N GLY A 705 38.53 -4.97 -10.59
CA GLY A 705 39.11 -4.46 -11.83
C GLY A 705 38.79 -5.35 -13.04
N GLU A 706 38.81 -6.67 -12.86
CA GLU A 706 38.50 -7.63 -13.94
C GLU A 706 37.04 -7.52 -14.43
N GLN A 707 36.07 -7.42 -13.52
CA GLN A 707 34.66 -7.30 -13.90
C GLN A 707 34.36 -5.92 -14.50
N PHE A 708 34.94 -4.84 -13.97
CA PHE A 708 34.80 -3.51 -14.59
C PHE A 708 35.48 -3.42 -15.96
N ALA A 709 36.56 -4.17 -16.21
CA ALA A 709 37.13 -4.29 -17.55
C ALA A 709 36.17 -4.97 -18.55
N LYS A 710 35.37 -5.95 -18.11
CA LYS A 710 34.29 -6.54 -18.94
C LYS A 710 33.15 -5.56 -19.18
N VAL A 711 32.79 -4.77 -18.16
CA VAL A 711 31.81 -3.68 -18.30
C VAL A 711 32.28 -2.65 -19.32
N ALA A 712 33.54 -2.21 -19.24
CA ALA A 712 34.14 -1.25 -20.16
C ALA A 712 34.18 -1.76 -21.61
N LYS A 713 34.22 -3.08 -21.83
CA LYS A 713 34.13 -3.72 -23.15
C LYS A 713 32.69 -3.99 -23.64
N GLY A 714 31.69 -3.76 -22.78
CA GLY A 714 30.30 -4.11 -23.06
C GLY A 714 29.95 -5.59 -22.89
N GLU A 715 30.87 -6.42 -22.40
CA GLU A 715 30.68 -7.86 -22.18
C GLU A 715 29.80 -8.17 -20.96
N LEU A 716 29.73 -7.25 -20.00
CA LEU A 716 28.91 -7.37 -18.78
C LEU A 716 28.10 -6.07 -18.58
N PRO A 717 26.79 -6.11 -18.30
CA PRO A 717 26.02 -4.91 -18.02
C PRO A 717 26.41 -4.25 -16.70
N LEU A 718 26.26 -2.93 -16.65
CA LEU A 718 26.35 -2.11 -15.45
C LEU A 718 24.94 -1.62 -15.08
N VAL A 719 24.43 -2.08 -13.95
CA VAL A 719 23.15 -1.65 -13.38
C VAL A 719 23.45 -0.63 -12.29
N ILE A 720 22.85 0.55 -12.41
CA ILE A 720 23.08 1.68 -11.51
C ILE A 720 21.76 2.04 -10.85
N GLU A 721 21.65 1.86 -9.55
CA GLU A 721 20.54 2.40 -8.76
C GLU A 721 20.69 3.91 -8.63
N VAL A 722 19.76 4.66 -9.21
CA VAL A 722 19.78 6.12 -9.26
C VAL A 722 18.37 6.64 -9.51
N SER A 723 17.93 7.62 -8.73
CA SER A 723 16.61 8.27 -8.94
C SER A 723 16.71 9.70 -9.48
N SER A 724 17.75 10.45 -9.08
CA SER A 724 17.91 11.86 -9.44
C SER A 724 18.27 12.06 -10.91
N ALA A 725 17.55 12.96 -11.60
CA ALA A 725 17.87 13.35 -12.96
C ALA A 725 19.27 13.96 -13.10
N ASP A 726 19.72 14.75 -12.11
CA ASP A 726 21.02 15.42 -12.18
C ASP A 726 22.19 14.42 -12.07
N ILE A 727 22.01 13.35 -11.28
CA ILE A 727 22.97 12.25 -11.21
C ILE A 727 22.95 11.45 -12.52
N MET A 728 21.77 11.13 -13.07
CA MET A 728 21.65 10.44 -14.36
C MET A 728 22.32 11.20 -15.51
N ALA A 729 22.17 12.52 -15.57
CA ALA A 729 22.86 13.35 -16.56
C ALA A 729 24.39 13.24 -16.44
N SER A 730 24.91 13.23 -15.21
CA SER A 730 26.34 13.04 -14.94
C SER A 730 26.83 11.64 -15.34
N LEU A 731 26.00 10.62 -15.14
CA LEU A 731 26.28 9.24 -15.55
C LEU A 731 26.27 9.06 -17.07
N ILE A 732 25.36 9.72 -17.79
CA ILE A 732 25.33 9.74 -19.26
C ILE A 732 26.61 10.39 -19.80
N ALA A 733 27.03 11.52 -19.22
CA ALA A 733 28.29 12.17 -19.59
C ALA A 733 29.50 11.27 -19.30
N LEU A 734 29.50 10.55 -18.17
CA LEU A 734 30.54 9.61 -17.81
C LEU A 734 30.58 8.40 -18.75
N LYS A 735 29.42 7.88 -19.18
CA LYS A 735 29.32 6.84 -20.20
C LYS A 735 30.02 7.28 -21.47
N ALA A 736 29.69 8.45 -22.00
CA ALA A 736 30.33 8.99 -23.20
C ALA A 736 31.86 9.15 -23.05
N GLU A 737 32.34 9.60 -21.89
CA GLU A 737 33.77 9.69 -21.57
C GLU A 737 34.45 8.31 -21.61
N ALA A 738 33.85 7.31 -20.95
CA ALA A 738 34.39 5.96 -20.87
C ALA A 738 34.35 5.22 -22.21
N GLU A 739 33.30 5.39 -23.00
CA GLU A 739 33.19 4.82 -24.35
C GLU A 739 34.22 5.42 -25.31
N ALA A 740 34.47 6.73 -25.20
CA ALA A 740 35.52 7.39 -25.98
C ALA A 740 36.93 6.90 -25.60
N TYR A 741 37.17 6.61 -24.31
CA TYR A 741 38.45 6.09 -23.84
C TYR A 741 38.69 4.63 -24.25
N ASN A 742 37.68 3.77 -24.09
CA ASN A 742 37.80 2.33 -24.30
C ASN A 742 37.51 1.90 -25.75
N ALA A 743 36.91 2.76 -26.58
CA ALA A 743 36.45 2.46 -27.94
C ALA A 743 35.43 1.29 -28.01
N HIS A 744 34.66 1.10 -26.94
CA HIS A 744 33.61 0.09 -26.82
C HIS A 744 32.33 0.71 -26.27
N ILE A 745 31.18 0.16 -26.64
CA ILE A 745 29.86 0.59 -26.13
C ILE A 745 29.61 -0.09 -24.78
N ILE A 746 29.22 0.68 -23.77
CA ILE A 746 28.92 0.18 -22.44
C ILE A 746 27.43 -0.10 -22.33
N ARG A 747 27.07 -1.33 -21.94
CA ARG A 747 25.68 -1.69 -21.61
C ARG A 747 25.35 -1.15 -20.22
N MET A 748 24.54 -0.09 -20.16
CA MET A 748 24.19 0.60 -18.92
C MET A 748 22.68 0.61 -18.71
N THR A 749 22.26 0.34 -17.48
CA THR A 749 20.86 0.33 -17.05
C THR A 749 20.71 1.16 -15.79
N PHE A 750 19.74 2.08 -15.78
CA PHE A 750 19.33 2.78 -14.56
C PHE A 750 18.20 2.02 -13.88
N ALA A 751 18.37 1.70 -12.59
CA ALA A 751 17.35 1.13 -11.72
C ALA A 751 16.87 2.19 -10.72
N GLY A 752 15.59 2.14 -10.34
CA GLY A 752 14.97 3.19 -9.53
C GLY A 752 14.38 4.28 -10.42
N ALA A 753 15.25 5.11 -11.02
CA ALA A 753 15.00 5.97 -12.18
C ALA A 753 13.73 6.84 -12.13
N GLN A 754 13.31 7.26 -10.93
CA GLN A 754 12.02 7.94 -10.73
C GLN A 754 11.92 9.30 -11.45
N GLU A 755 13.04 10.02 -11.62
CA GLU A 755 13.08 11.27 -12.39
C GLU A 755 13.52 11.11 -13.86
N ALA A 756 13.61 9.88 -14.38
CA ALA A 756 14.14 9.60 -15.72
C ALA A 756 13.32 10.23 -16.86
N HIS A 757 12.03 10.48 -16.64
CA HIS A 757 11.17 11.18 -17.59
C HIS A 757 11.65 12.59 -17.93
N LEU A 758 12.44 13.23 -17.07
CA LEU A 758 13.04 14.55 -17.33
C LEU A 758 14.18 14.50 -18.36
N LEU A 759 14.76 13.32 -18.59
CA LEU A 759 15.92 13.09 -19.47
C LEU A 759 15.62 12.00 -20.52
N ALA A 760 14.34 11.79 -20.86
CA ALA A 760 13.93 10.69 -21.73
C ALA A 760 14.65 10.71 -23.08
N SER A 761 14.84 11.89 -23.67
CA SER A 761 15.58 12.08 -24.92
C SER A 761 17.06 11.72 -24.81
N GLU A 762 17.72 12.14 -23.74
CA GLU A 762 19.14 11.94 -23.49
C GLU A 762 19.43 10.48 -23.15
N ILE A 763 18.57 9.85 -22.35
CA ILE A 763 18.62 8.42 -22.01
C ILE A 763 18.50 7.58 -23.28
N ALA A 764 17.55 7.90 -24.15
CA ALA A 764 17.36 7.22 -25.42
C ALA A 764 18.57 7.40 -26.35
N ALA A 765 19.10 8.63 -26.47
CA ALA A 765 20.26 8.92 -27.30
C ALA A 765 21.53 8.20 -26.83
N ALA A 766 21.65 7.95 -25.53
CA ALA A 766 22.77 7.23 -24.92
C ALA A 766 22.59 5.70 -24.90
N ASP A 767 21.50 5.15 -25.46
CA ASP A 767 21.15 3.72 -25.40
C ASP A 767 21.25 3.16 -23.97
N VAL A 768 20.62 3.86 -23.02
CA VAL A 768 20.55 3.46 -21.60
C VAL A 768 19.17 2.88 -21.32
N GLY A 769 19.13 1.69 -20.74
CA GLY A 769 17.89 1.05 -20.30
C GLY A 769 17.39 1.58 -18.97
N VAL A 770 16.08 1.47 -18.72
CA VAL A 770 15.47 1.93 -17.47
C VAL A 770 14.64 0.82 -16.83
N ILE A 771 14.91 0.54 -15.55
CA ILE A 771 14.07 -0.27 -14.68
C ILE A 771 13.43 0.68 -13.65
N LEU A 772 12.11 0.84 -13.71
CA LEU A 772 11.36 1.65 -12.75
C LEU A 772 11.09 0.84 -11.49
N THR A 773 11.69 1.26 -10.37
CA THR A 773 11.52 0.65 -9.05
C THR A 773 11.31 1.77 -8.01
N PRO A 774 10.12 1.94 -7.43
CA PRO A 774 8.90 1.19 -7.71
C PRO A 774 8.35 1.42 -9.12
N ALA A 775 7.56 0.47 -9.61
CA ALA A 775 6.85 0.57 -10.89
C ALA A 775 5.87 1.76 -10.94
N ARG A 776 5.29 2.10 -9.79
CA ARG A 776 4.36 3.23 -9.62
C ARG A 776 5.09 4.36 -8.90
N ALA A 777 5.27 5.49 -9.60
CA ALA A 777 6.14 6.56 -9.12
C ALA A 777 5.66 7.16 -7.79
N PHE A 778 6.56 7.25 -6.82
CA PHE A 778 6.31 7.77 -5.46
C PHE A 778 7.51 8.63 -5.00
N PRO A 779 7.29 9.85 -4.45
CA PRO A 779 8.37 10.76 -4.10
C PRO A 779 8.91 10.45 -2.69
N ALA A 780 9.32 9.20 -2.44
CA ALA A 780 9.76 8.75 -1.12
C ALA A 780 10.94 9.57 -0.57
N GLN A 781 11.93 9.85 -1.42
CA GLN A 781 13.19 10.50 -1.05
C GLN A 781 13.36 11.82 -1.80
N TRP A 782 14.23 12.70 -1.29
CA TRP A 782 14.47 14.01 -1.92
C TRP A 782 14.90 13.91 -3.40
N GLU A 783 15.66 12.86 -3.73
CA GLU A 783 16.13 12.57 -5.09
C GLU A 783 15.07 12.00 -6.03
N SER A 784 13.88 11.65 -5.53
CA SER A 784 12.72 11.27 -6.34
C SER A 784 11.58 12.28 -6.25
N ARG A 785 11.81 13.50 -5.76
CA ARG A 785 10.74 14.48 -5.52
C ARG A 785 10.01 14.95 -6.80
N ARG A 786 10.67 14.97 -7.96
CA ARG A 786 10.07 15.43 -9.22
C ARG A 786 9.38 14.29 -9.97
N ILE A 787 8.60 13.45 -9.30
CA ILE A 787 7.92 12.32 -9.97
C ILE A 787 6.92 12.76 -11.05
N PHE A 788 6.68 11.86 -11.99
CA PHE A 788 5.56 11.94 -12.93
C PHE A 788 4.47 10.94 -12.56
N ALA A 789 3.51 11.39 -11.73
CA ALA A 789 2.60 10.52 -10.99
C ALA A 789 1.66 9.65 -11.85
N GLY A 790 1.29 10.10 -13.05
CA GLY A 790 0.30 9.44 -13.90
C GLY A 790 -1.13 9.97 -13.72
N PRO A 791 -2.09 9.40 -14.47
CA PRO A 791 -3.51 9.67 -14.30
C PRO A 791 -3.99 9.55 -12.84
N PRO A 792 -4.87 10.43 -12.34
CA PRO A 792 -5.52 11.55 -13.03
C PRO A 792 -4.75 12.88 -12.93
N LEU A 793 -3.54 12.90 -12.37
CA LEU A 793 -2.76 14.13 -12.19
C LEU A 793 -2.02 14.56 -13.47
N THR A 794 -1.58 13.59 -14.28
CA THR A 794 -0.93 13.79 -15.58
C THR A 794 -1.51 12.84 -16.61
N HIS A 795 -1.45 13.20 -17.89
CA HIS A 795 -2.03 12.41 -18.99
C HIS A 795 -1.34 11.05 -19.22
N VAL A 796 -0.05 10.95 -18.90
CA VAL A 796 0.71 9.69 -18.92
C VAL A 796 1.52 9.52 -17.64
N ASN A 797 2.04 8.32 -17.41
CA ASN A 797 3.00 8.02 -16.33
C ASN A 797 4.46 8.04 -16.83
N THR A 798 5.43 7.88 -15.92
CA THR A 798 6.87 7.86 -16.25
C THR A 798 7.23 6.88 -17.37
N ALA A 799 6.67 5.67 -17.35
CA ALA A 799 6.91 4.67 -18.38
C ALA A 799 6.42 5.11 -19.77
N GLY A 800 5.27 5.80 -19.83
CA GLY A 800 4.73 6.36 -21.07
C GLY A 800 5.66 7.39 -21.69
N VAL A 801 6.22 8.31 -20.88
CA VAL A 801 7.17 9.33 -21.36
C VAL A 801 8.45 8.69 -21.92
N LEU A 802 9.01 7.72 -21.20
CA LEU A 802 10.23 7.02 -21.62
C LEU A 802 10.02 6.22 -22.90
N ARG A 803 8.89 5.49 -23.00
CA ARG A 803 8.53 4.72 -24.19
C ARG A 803 8.32 5.60 -25.41
N ALA A 804 7.69 6.76 -25.26
CA ALA A 804 7.51 7.71 -26.36
C ALA A 804 8.85 8.21 -26.96
N HIS A 805 9.95 8.09 -26.21
CA HIS A 805 11.31 8.40 -26.66
C HIS A 805 12.12 7.16 -27.08
N ASN A 806 11.48 6.00 -27.24
CA ASN A 806 12.11 4.70 -27.57
C ASN A 806 13.10 4.17 -26.52
N VAL A 807 12.95 4.55 -25.24
CA VAL A 807 13.72 3.94 -24.14
C VAL A 807 13.19 2.53 -23.87
N THR A 808 14.09 1.55 -23.69
CA THR A 808 13.70 0.21 -23.21
C THR A 808 13.35 0.31 -21.73
N VAL A 809 12.07 0.12 -21.38
CA VAL A 809 11.56 0.22 -20.01
C VAL A 809 11.20 -1.17 -19.47
N ALA A 810 11.62 -1.44 -18.24
CA ALA A 810 11.18 -2.58 -17.45
C ALA A 810 10.67 -2.11 -16.08
N LEU A 811 9.95 -2.99 -15.37
CA LEU A 811 9.40 -2.72 -14.05
C LEU A 811 10.09 -3.59 -13.01
N GLY A 812 10.49 -2.98 -11.90
CA GLY A 812 11.01 -3.67 -10.73
C GLY A 812 10.08 -3.54 -9.53
N ILE A 813 10.44 -4.26 -8.47
CA ILE A 813 9.76 -4.31 -7.18
C ILE A 813 10.71 -3.87 -6.07
N GLU A 814 10.20 -3.31 -4.99
CA GLU A 814 11.02 -2.83 -3.86
C GLU A 814 11.16 -3.90 -2.78
N GLU A 815 10.06 -4.60 -2.46
CA GLU A 815 10.03 -5.61 -1.41
C GLU A 815 9.68 -7.01 -1.95
N PRO A 816 10.12 -8.11 -1.31
CA PRO A 816 9.86 -9.46 -1.78
C PRO A 816 8.36 -9.79 -1.92
N TRP A 817 7.51 -9.27 -1.02
CA TRP A 817 6.06 -9.54 -1.03
C TRP A 817 5.34 -8.96 -2.26
N GLU A 818 5.94 -7.97 -2.93
CA GLU A 818 5.40 -7.32 -4.13
C GLU A 818 5.55 -8.20 -5.37
N ALA A 819 6.42 -9.22 -5.34
CA ALA A 819 6.63 -10.11 -6.48
C ALA A 819 5.34 -10.78 -6.96
N ARG A 820 4.37 -11.04 -6.08
CA ARG A 820 3.07 -11.59 -6.49
C ARG A 820 2.20 -10.58 -7.27
N ASN A 821 2.47 -9.29 -7.11
CA ASN A 821 1.71 -8.20 -7.72
C ASN A 821 2.27 -7.78 -9.09
N THR A 822 3.41 -8.32 -9.51
CA THR A 822 4.13 -7.94 -10.75
C THR A 822 3.22 -7.86 -11.98
N ARG A 823 2.30 -8.83 -12.17
CA ARG A 823 1.34 -8.77 -13.30
C ARG A 823 0.34 -7.61 -13.19
N LEU A 824 -0.10 -7.29 -11.98
CA LEU A 824 -1.06 -6.22 -11.72
C LEU A 824 -0.40 -4.84 -11.85
N ASP A 825 0.84 -4.71 -11.40
CA ASP A 825 1.64 -3.49 -11.60
C ASP A 825 1.90 -3.25 -13.09
N ALA A 826 2.25 -4.29 -13.85
CA ALA A 826 2.40 -4.20 -15.31
C ALA A 826 1.10 -3.75 -15.99
N ALA A 827 -0.04 -4.33 -15.60
CA ALA A 827 -1.35 -3.93 -16.11
C ALA A 827 -1.66 -2.46 -15.82
N TRP A 828 -1.41 -2.01 -14.59
CA TRP A 828 -1.69 -0.64 -14.15
C TRP A 828 -0.82 0.37 -14.89
N VAL A 829 0.49 0.12 -14.96
CA VAL A 829 1.42 0.98 -15.69
C VAL A 829 1.03 1.06 -17.17
N SER A 830 0.59 -0.04 -17.76
CA SER A 830 0.15 -0.10 -19.16
C SER A 830 -1.05 0.80 -19.46
N MET A 831 -1.98 0.94 -18.51
CA MET A 831 -3.15 1.82 -18.67
C MET A 831 -2.79 3.32 -18.68
N GLY A 832 -1.62 3.68 -18.12
CA GLY A 832 -1.15 5.07 -18.05
C GLY A 832 -0.15 5.47 -19.13
N LEU A 833 0.00 4.70 -20.22
CA LEU A 833 1.00 4.99 -21.26
C LEU A 833 0.56 6.03 -22.31
N GLY A 834 -0.74 6.31 -22.42
CA GLY A 834 -1.29 7.33 -23.34
C GLY A 834 -1.62 6.83 -24.75
N GLU A 835 -1.30 5.59 -25.09
CA GLU A 835 -1.64 4.93 -26.35
C GLU A 835 -2.08 3.47 -26.09
N GLU A 836 -2.86 2.88 -27.01
CA GLU A 836 -3.16 1.45 -26.94
C GLU A 836 -1.88 0.65 -27.14
N ILE A 837 -1.57 -0.21 -26.17
CA ILE A 837 -0.45 -1.14 -26.27
C ILE A 837 -0.95 -2.57 -26.33
N SER A 838 -0.18 -3.42 -27.00
CA SER A 838 -0.49 -4.85 -27.02
C SER A 838 -0.22 -5.48 -25.65
N ALA A 839 -0.97 -6.53 -25.31
CA ALA A 839 -0.72 -7.31 -24.10
C ALA A 839 0.71 -7.89 -24.08
N GLY A 840 1.30 -8.17 -25.24
CA GLY A 840 2.68 -8.64 -25.37
C GLY A 840 3.72 -7.60 -24.97
N GLU A 841 3.50 -6.31 -25.27
CA GLU A 841 4.39 -5.22 -24.83
C GLU A 841 4.30 -4.99 -23.32
N ALA A 842 3.08 -5.02 -22.76
CA ALA A 842 2.87 -4.94 -21.32
C ALA A 842 3.60 -6.09 -20.59
N TRP A 843 3.52 -7.30 -21.15
CA TRP A 843 4.21 -8.47 -20.64
C TRP A 843 5.72 -8.33 -20.71
N ALA A 844 6.25 -7.79 -21.82
CA ALA A 844 7.68 -7.61 -22.02
C ALA A 844 8.33 -6.75 -20.92
N MET A 845 7.62 -5.75 -20.38
CA MET A 845 8.12 -4.90 -19.28
C MET A 845 8.43 -5.68 -17.99
N VAL A 846 7.81 -6.84 -17.78
CA VAL A 846 8.00 -7.73 -16.61
C VAL A 846 8.54 -9.11 -17.02
N SER A 847 9.16 -9.21 -18.20
CA SER A 847 9.82 -10.42 -18.66
C SER A 847 11.06 -10.09 -19.50
N THR A 848 10.94 -10.04 -20.82
CA THR A 848 12.05 -9.94 -21.76
C THR A 848 12.84 -8.64 -21.63
N ASN A 849 12.21 -7.54 -21.23
CA ASN A 849 12.92 -6.28 -21.01
C ASN A 849 13.83 -6.38 -19.79
N LEU A 850 13.39 -7.03 -18.70
CA LEU A 850 14.27 -7.29 -17.54
C LEU A 850 15.43 -8.20 -17.93
N GLU A 851 15.16 -9.30 -18.63
CA GLU A 851 16.21 -10.22 -19.11
C GLU A 851 17.26 -9.47 -19.94
N LYS A 852 16.82 -8.62 -20.87
CA LYS A 852 17.70 -7.80 -21.73
C LYS A 852 18.51 -6.79 -20.91
N LEU A 853 17.87 -6.06 -19.99
CA LEU A 853 18.50 -4.99 -19.22
C LEU A 853 19.46 -5.50 -18.15
N LEU A 854 19.26 -6.73 -17.67
CA LEU A 854 20.09 -7.38 -16.64
C LEU A 854 21.12 -8.36 -17.24
N GLY A 855 21.14 -8.51 -18.57
CA GLY A 855 22.13 -9.36 -19.26
C GLY A 855 21.94 -10.85 -19.05
N ILE A 856 20.69 -11.29 -18.87
CA ILE A 856 20.36 -12.71 -18.79
C ILE A 856 20.44 -13.32 -20.20
N GLU A 857 21.27 -14.34 -20.37
CA GLU A 857 21.44 -15.05 -21.63
C GLU A 857 20.15 -15.82 -21.97
N ARG A 858 19.81 -15.88 -23.27
CA ARG A 858 18.55 -16.48 -23.79
C ARG A 858 18.44 -17.97 -23.45
N ALA A 859 17.93 -18.29 -22.27
CA ALA A 859 17.48 -19.63 -21.90
C ALA A 859 16.09 -19.92 -22.51
N PRO A 860 15.72 -21.20 -22.77
CA PRO A 860 14.33 -21.56 -23.01
C PRO A 860 13.52 -21.17 -21.77
N GLY A 861 12.70 -20.13 -21.92
CA GLY A 861 11.97 -19.54 -20.80
C GLY A 861 10.82 -20.43 -20.35
N ASP A 862 10.60 -20.47 -19.04
CA ASP A 862 9.43 -21.09 -18.45
C ASP A 862 8.14 -20.44 -19.01
N LEU A 863 7.06 -21.22 -19.06
CA LEU A 863 5.73 -20.74 -19.41
C LEU A 863 4.81 -20.83 -18.19
N ILE A 864 3.83 -19.94 -18.11
CA ILE A 864 2.76 -19.96 -17.10
C ILE A 864 1.44 -20.26 -17.78
N ALA A 865 0.65 -21.15 -17.19
CA ALA A 865 -0.72 -21.44 -17.59
C ALA A 865 -1.68 -20.76 -16.62
N LEU A 866 -2.66 -20.03 -17.16
CA LEU A 866 -3.59 -19.18 -16.41
C LEU A 866 -5.01 -19.73 -16.51
N HIS A 867 -5.72 -19.77 -15.38
CA HIS A 867 -7.15 -20.03 -15.30
C HIS A 867 -7.95 -18.76 -15.57
N GLY A 868 -8.79 -18.79 -16.61
CA GLY A 868 -9.74 -17.73 -16.96
C GLY A 868 -9.11 -16.42 -17.46
N GLY A 869 -9.94 -15.61 -18.12
CA GLY A 869 -9.69 -14.18 -18.35
C GLY A 869 -8.42 -13.78 -19.09
N SER A 870 -8.00 -12.54 -18.86
CA SER A 870 -6.72 -12.00 -19.34
C SER A 870 -5.65 -12.03 -18.24
N ILE A 871 -4.36 -12.13 -18.57
CA ILE A 871 -3.29 -12.10 -17.55
C ILE A 871 -3.37 -10.89 -16.60
N PHE A 872 -3.85 -9.76 -17.11
CA PHE A 872 -3.94 -8.49 -16.40
C PHE A 872 -5.26 -8.30 -15.67
N GLY A 873 -6.18 -9.26 -15.79
CA GLY A 873 -7.48 -9.24 -15.14
C GLY A 873 -7.43 -9.70 -13.68
N LEU A 874 -8.34 -9.18 -12.87
CA LEU A 874 -8.59 -9.68 -11.51
C LEU A 874 -9.42 -10.98 -11.52
N GLU A 875 -9.86 -11.45 -12.68
CA GLU A 875 -10.57 -12.72 -12.84
C GLU A 875 -9.65 -13.93 -13.05
N THR A 876 -8.34 -13.70 -13.12
CA THR A 876 -7.34 -14.68 -13.55
C THR A 876 -6.46 -15.14 -12.40
N ARG A 877 -6.21 -16.45 -12.32
CA ARG A 877 -5.22 -17.04 -11.39
C ARG A 877 -4.25 -17.97 -12.14
N VAL A 878 -3.05 -18.17 -11.61
CA VAL A 878 -2.10 -19.13 -12.19
C VAL A 878 -2.53 -20.55 -11.84
N ALA A 879 -2.49 -21.44 -12.82
CA ALA A 879 -2.83 -22.85 -12.70
C ALA A 879 -1.59 -23.74 -12.69
N ALA A 880 -0.59 -23.37 -13.49
CA ALA A 880 0.64 -24.13 -13.59
C ALA A 880 1.83 -23.30 -14.06
N VAL A 881 3.04 -23.73 -13.72
CA VAL A 881 4.30 -23.31 -14.34
C VAL A 881 4.90 -24.48 -15.11
N ILE A 882 5.14 -24.29 -16.39
CA ILE A 882 5.77 -25.26 -17.30
C ILE A 882 7.25 -24.89 -17.41
N SER A 883 8.14 -25.76 -16.93
CA SER A 883 9.59 -25.49 -16.94
C SER A 883 10.37 -26.49 -17.79
N PRO A 884 10.85 -26.09 -18.99
CA PRO A 884 11.70 -26.93 -19.84
C PRO A 884 13.01 -27.34 -19.16
N LEU A 885 13.63 -26.42 -18.42
CA LEU A 885 14.93 -26.65 -17.77
C LEU A 885 14.83 -27.69 -16.65
N GLN A 886 13.80 -27.57 -15.81
CA GLN A 886 13.51 -28.54 -14.75
C GLN A 886 12.96 -29.85 -15.32
N GLY A 887 12.30 -29.80 -16.48
CA GLY A 887 11.69 -30.95 -17.14
C GLY A 887 10.35 -31.34 -16.52
N THR A 888 9.65 -30.39 -15.90
CA THR A 888 8.45 -30.62 -15.09
C THR A 888 7.39 -29.55 -15.32
N VAL A 889 6.15 -29.87 -14.97
CA VAL A 889 5.03 -28.94 -14.86
C VAL A 889 4.63 -28.84 -13.38
N ASN A 890 4.77 -27.67 -12.79
CA ASN A 890 4.37 -27.37 -11.42
C ASN A 890 2.90 -26.97 -11.41
N LEU A 891 2.05 -27.74 -10.74
CA LEU A 891 0.60 -27.54 -10.63
C LEU A 891 0.24 -26.92 -9.28
N PHE A 892 -0.78 -26.05 -9.27
CA PHE A 892 -1.29 -25.33 -8.09
C PHE A 892 -2.79 -25.57 -7.86
#